data_AF-A0A976IC59-F1
#
_entry.id   AF-A0A976IC59-F1
#
_cell.length_a   1.000
_cell.length_b   1.000
_cell.length_c   1.000
_cell.angle_alpha   90.00
_cell.angle_beta   90.00
_cell.angle_gamma   90.00
#
_symmetry.space_group_name_H-M   'P 1'
#
loop_
_entity.id
_entity.type
_entity.pdbx_description
1 polymer ?
#
loop_
_entity_poly.entity_id
_entity_poly.type
_entity_poly.pdbx_seq_one_letter_code
_entity_poly.pdbx_strand_id
1 'polypeptide(L)'
;MASLSVSSGIWLKSCSSLSVASSSYALSLSIDSLPAEILGDPLVLQNSPCYIDPCVMRQRHEYRVYKLENNGALRPGGPVSLLTRKTIGLILHYVAIGALHGGFKCLTMPLFSNYLQLQHYQVRATVTVFNAIWPFKVFGGVVTDSVQMWHYRRKPYLIGGWCLCFASLLCLGLSDVPQFGETKTAWKYLLGMALSTIGYFAANVAADAIVVELAQREPFATRGHTQICAYVARNIGALVTSVFVTGAMNGLAYNGTFSWSLNPNQVVLVLAACSFVPCIGAIWLLHEDLTTQTVPLVSNEVSCPVASTRPQSRGVTLDVRQFNYRERCHLIWRLLQSRAMWQLLMFEFVASFCVTIKSNAVPVIETAWVNVTTWSKSVSLSVWTLAFIIGLLATRRYGLQKSWRYLYGVATIWVVGVDIVTVACTVFQVLRKRDFWLYMQVLAAPAVALRFIVQVLPIIELAPRGIEGTTYGLVITFRHLAIALGSVVYNAIGSYFAVHEEDVRFDSNATRMQVFVTYVIVWIIQLASLGFLKFLPRQKLEVQQLRYYGGYSTSAGWLVIGVLLSVLTLVTTTNMLSLFKSTSCLRVAGVRIKYHDLSDCFCSNYQIMLDRFRKLRGPRTFSFLPSIKHSHHDVDDEMYQSHQEDGRCDGALRDGVALTFRSAELYGLIAQYAAVGLMMGALPSVITPFLGYYLNMEGQATTSARGLLGIAWSLKVFIGIISDCFPICGYRRRPFMIIGWMLCILCLVVMASLPLDRPYFPNASLRFVKPRDYTIEEVAAMNDNAPSSGGKYVVLMMLATLGYVIADVAADGVVVEYAQREPTAIRGQTQTAIYTIRSLFSIFGNILVGFGLSSSSYGGDFDFGITFPMCMVILAICCVPVIPITWLYVSEKRVATPNRRMYLRVLGETLQSQAVYQVIAYSFFSGVCSNISYVASDPVTMYWARATSFNISVSQIIGSGVMAMTLALMGRYGLNWNWHHVIITTTIAVVALDSVCTMLTTWDIVRNQWFWLGIPIVETIPSSINFIVSSFVVVELASEGNEAAIYGLLTTVGNLSNPFSATLTKAIDKPFAVSNHDILNDALSTRRSVTIIVLLSYASKLVSLIFLVLLPKQKMETQILKRNGHRSRLIGELTIAYCLFALAWSLIVNLLGIFESTKCLPFVGRCHVKN
;
A
#
# COMPACT_ATOMS: atom_id res chain seq x y z
N MET A 1 -20.62 25.74 56.83
CA MET A 1 -21.93 25.62 56.16
C MET A 1 -21.69 25.36 54.68
N ALA A 2 -22.14 24.30 54.03
CA ALA A 2 -22.70 23.01 54.42
C ALA A 2 -22.64 22.13 53.15
N SER A 3 -22.05 20.92 53.27
CA SER A 3 -22.50 19.63 52.68
C SER A 3 -23.22 19.65 51.30
N LEU A 4 -22.76 18.97 50.25
CA LEU A 4 -22.65 17.50 50.03
C LEU A 4 -21.81 17.30 48.73
N SER A 5 -20.75 16.50 48.57
CA SER A 5 -20.37 15.12 48.92
C SER A 5 -20.55 14.10 47.78
N VAL A 6 -19.42 13.45 47.44
CA VAL A 6 -19.23 12.08 46.87
C VAL A 6 -19.36 11.87 45.35
N SER A 7 -18.22 11.75 44.66
CA SER A 7 -17.68 10.47 44.15
C SER A 7 -16.49 10.65 43.19
N SER A 8 -15.33 10.10 43.59
CA SER A 8 -14.24 9.50 42.77
C SER A 8 -12.85 9.79 43.36
N GLY A 9 -12.54 9.08 44.45
CA GLY A 9 -11.15 8.80 44.84
C GLY A 9 -10.84 7.33 44.58
N ILE A 10 -9.55 6.98 44.73
CA ILE A 10 -8.90 5.64 44.66
C ILE A 10 -8.08 5.52 43.34
N TRP A 11 -6.75 5.67 43.26
CA TRP A 11 -5.62 5.49 44.20
C TRP A 11 -4.48 6.49 43.94
N LEU A 12 -4.13 7.30 44.95
CA LEU A 12 -2.85 8.01 45.09
C LEU A 12 -2.54 8.08 46.60
N LYS A 13 -1.58 7.27 47.04
CA LYS A 13 -0.76 7.33 48.26
C LYS A 13 0.12 6.07 48.24
N SER A 14 1.33 6.02 48.75
CA SER A 14 2.40 6.96 49.11
C SER A 14 3.52 6.04 49.57
N CYS A 15 4.74 6.17 49.06
CA CYS A 15 5.95 5.80 49.80
C CYS A 15 7.13 6.58 49.23
N SER A 16 7.26 7.81 49.69
CA SER A 16 8.48 8.60 49.66
C SER A 16 9.12 8.55 51.04
N SER A 17 10.25 7.85 51.18
CA SER A 17 11.30 8.18 52.15
C SER A 17 12.52 7.30 51.90
N LEU A 18 13.52 7.87 51.22
CA LEU A 18 14.94 7.68 51.54
C LEU A 18 15.73 8.67 50.67
N SER A 19 16.07 9.78 51.32
CA SER A 19 17.13 10.69 50.91
C SER A 19 18.43 9.91 50.70
N VAL A 20 19.07 10.08 49.54
CA VAL A 20 20.49 9.69 49.40
C VAL A 20 21.25 10.88 48.83
N ALA A 21 22.16 11.35 49.68
CA ALA A 21 23.12 12.41 49.43
C ALA A 21 24.09 12.05 48.29
N SER A 22 24.68 13.09 47.73
CA SER A 22 25.84 13.04 46.84
C SER A 22 27.01 12.29 47.46
N SER A 23 27.43 11.18 46.85
CA SER A 23 28.81 10.68 46.98
C SER A 23 29.14 9.70 45.85
N SER A 24 30.29 9.95 45.24
CA SER A 24 30.88 9.21 44.12
C SER A 24 31.55 7.92 44.61
N TYR A 25 30.93 6.75 44.50
CA TYR A 25 31.64 5.46 44.51
C TYR A 25 30.90 4.42 43.67
N ALA A 26 31.68 3.58 42.98
CA ALA A 26 31.26 2.57 42.04
C ALA A 26 30.24 1.58 42.65
N LEU A 27 29.02 1.52 42.08
CA LEU A 27 28.09 0.44 42.36
C LEU A 27 28.55 -0.82 41.59
N SER A 28 29.19 -1.75 42.29
CA SER A 28 29.37 -3.11 41.82
C SER A 28 27.99 -3.78 41.71
N LEU A 29 27.43 -3.83 40.51
CA LEU A 29 26.23 -4.63 40.21
C LEU A 29 26.62 -6.11 40.11
N SER A 30 26.67 -6.80 41.26
CA SER A 30 26.66 -8.27 41.29
C SER A 30 25.22 -8.77 41.06
N ILE A 31 25.07 -9.98 40.52
CA ILE A 31 23.78 -10.67 40.33
C ILE A 31 23.00 -10.80 41.65
N ASP A 32 23.66 -10.69 42.80
CA ASP A 32 23.05 -10.78 44.14
C ASP A 32 22.27 -9.52 44.53
N SER A 33 22.37 -8.42 43.76
CA SER A 33 21.56 -7.22 43.95
C SER A 33 20.21 -7.26 43.20
N LEU A 34 19.85 -8.39 42.58
CA LEU A 34 18.56 -8.57 41.94
C LEU A 34 17.46 -8.81 43.00
N PRO A 35 16.25 -8.23 42.85
CA PRO A 35 15.12 -8.51 43.74
C PRO A 35 14.86 -10.02 43.85
N ALA A 36 14.45 -10.50 45.04
CA ALA A 36 14.18 -11.93 45.33
C ALA A 36 13.18 -12.58 44.34
N GLU A 37 12.35 -11.78 43.68
CA GLU A 37 11.42 -12.15 42.59
C GLU A 37 12.14 -12.74 41.35
N ILE A 38 13.42 -12.39 41.12
CA ILE A 38 14.23 -12.88 40.00
C ILE A 38 14.97 -14.18 40.38
N LEU A 39 15.35 -14.33 41.66
CA LEU A 39 15.95 -15.55 42.22
C LEU A 39 14.98 -16.74 42.24
N GLY A 40 13.68 -16.48 42.05
CA GLY A 40 12.68 -17.54 41.93
C GLY A 40 12.33 -18.18 43.26
N ASP A 41 12.22 -17.37 44.31
CA ASP A 41 11.69 -17.82 45.59
C ASP A 41 10.21 -18.26 45.40
N PRO A 42 9.87 -19.55 45.59
CA PRO A 42 8.55 -20.09 45.28
C PRO A 42 7.41 -19.41 46.05
N LEU A 43 7.71 -18.78 47.20
CA LEU A 43 6.74 -18.08 48.03
C LEU A 43 6.30 -16.71 47.45
N VAL A 44 7.13 -16.06 46.61
CA VAL A 44 6.78 -14.76 46.00
C VAL A 44 5.96 -14.93 44.71
N LEU A 45 6.15 -16.04 44.01
CA LEU A 45 5.37 -16.43 42.82
C LEU A 45 3.92 -16.81 43.15
N GLN A 46 3.64 -17.22 44.39
CA GLN A 46 2.29 -17.58 44.84
C GLN A 46 1.40 -16.37 45.13
N ASN A 47 2.00 -15.19 45.37
CA ASN A 47 1.30 -13.97 45.79
C ASN A 47 1.24 -12.86 44.72
N SER A 48 1.74 -13.09 43.51
CA SER A 48 1.67 -12.11 42.41
C SER A 48 0.48 -12.41 41.48
N PRO A 49 -0.54 -11.53 41.36
CA PRO A 49 -1.74 -11.79 40.55
C PRO A 49 -1.53 -11.63 39.02
N CYS A 50 -0.28 -11.59 38.55
CA CYS A 50 0.03 -11.37 37.14
C CYS A 50 0.26 -12.71 36.44
N TYR A 51 -0.67 -13.11 35.58
CA TYR A 51 -0.53 -14.26 34.68
C TYR A 51 0.71 -14.06 33.78
N ILE A 52 1.80 -14.79 34.02
CA ILE A 52 3.05 -14.66 33.25
C ILE A 52 2.89 -15.44 31.93
N ASP A 53 3.11 -14.77 30.78
CA ASP A 53 2.85 -15.29 29.42
C ASP A 53 3.65 -16.60 29.13
N PRO A 54 3.02 -17.68 28.63
CA PRO A 54 3.67 -18.94 28.26
C PRO A 54 4.85 -18.79 27.28
N CYS A 55 4.81 -17.84 26.35
CA CYS A 55 5.90 -17.60 25.39
C CYS A 55 7.12 -16.97 26.07
N VAL A 56 6.85 -16.09 27.04
CA VAL A 56 7.85 -15.44 27.89
C VAL A 56 8.44 -16.44 28.87
N MET A 57 7.62 -17.31 29.47
CA MET A 57 8.06 -18.44 30.28
C MET A 57 8.90 -19.45 29.49
N ARG A 58 8.53 -19.75 28.23
CA ARG A 58 9.33 -20.61 27.34
C ARG A 58 10.71 -20.01 27.06
N GLN A 59 10.78 -18.71 26.77
CA GLN A 59 12.06 -18.01 26.59
C GLN A 59 12.89 -17.99 27.88
N ARG A 60 12.25 -17.80 29.05
CA ARG A 60 12.91 -17.85 30.38
C ARG A 60 13.44 -19.25 30.69
N HIS A 61 12.68 -20.28 30.34
CA HIS A 61 13.08 -21.68 30.52
C HIS A 61 14.29 -22.03 29.64
N GLU A 62 14.28 -21.64 28.36
CA GLU A 62 15.46 -21.78 27.49
C GLU A 62 16.68 -21.00 28.03
N TYR A 63 16.47 -19.80 28.57
CA TYR A 63 17.53 -18.99 29.17
C TYR A 63 18.27 -19.73 30.29
N ARG A 64 17.51 -20.41 31.15
CA ARG A 64 18.01 -21.30 32.21
C ARG A 64 18.70 -22.54 31.64
N VAL A 65 18.06 -23.22 30.69
CA VAL A 65 18.57 -24.46 30.06
C VAL A 65 19.93 -24.25 29.39
N TYR A 66 20.13 -23.12 28.72
CA TYR A 66 21.39 -22.82 28.03
C TYR A 66 22.45 -22.12 28.91
N LYS A 67 22.23 -21.99 30.23
CA LYS A 67 23.12 -21.24 31.16
C LYS A 67 23.49 -19.84 30.66
N LEU A 68 22.58 -19.18 29.92
CA LEU A 68 22.78 -17.84 29.37
C LEU A 68 22.77 -16.75 30.46
N GLU A 69 22.36 -17.12 31.68
CA GLU A 69 22.32 -16.30 32.90
C GLU A 69 23.71 -15.74 33.26
N ASN A 70 24.79 -16.50 33.04
CA ASN A 70 26.14 -16.11 33.47
C ASN A 70 26.76 -14.96 32.65
N ASN A 71 26.40 -14.83 31.36
CA ASN A 71 26.95 -13.80 30.46
C ASN A 71 25.89 -12.77 29.99
N GLY A 72 24.63 -12.98 30.36
CA GLY A 72 23.49 -12.12 30.05
C GLY A 72 23.11 -12.02 28.57
N ALA A 73 23.43 -13.00 27.72
CA ALA A 73 23.18 -13.03 26.26
C ALA A 73 21.75 -13.49 25.91
N LEU A 74 21.06 -12.84 24.96
CA LEU A 74 19.66 -13.16 24.61
C LEU A 74 19.50 -14.41 23.71
N ARG A 75 20.58 -14.84 23.06
CA ARG A 75 20.65 -16.04 22.21
C ARG A 75 21.95 -16.80 22.45
N PRO A 76 21.94 -18.14 22.28
CA PRO A 76 23.16 -18.93 22.23
C PRO A 76 23.99 -18.61 20.97
N GLY A 77 25.30 -18.85 21.01
CA GLY A 77 26.21 -18.70 19.86
C GLY A 77 27.41 -17.77 20.06
N GLY A 78 27.50 -17.08 21.20
CA GLY A 78 28.66 -16.26 21.57
C GLY A 78 28.84 -14.97 20.74
N PRO A 79 29.85 -14.14 21.05
CA PRO A 79 30.15 -12.92 20.31
C PRO A 79 30.58 -13.25 18.87
N VAL A 80 29.99 -12.56 17.90
CA VAL A 80 30.21 -12.83 16.48
C VAL A 80 31.28 -11.89 15.92
N SER A 81 32.41 -12.45 15.45
CA SER A 81 33.41 -11.67 14.72
C SER A 81 32.92 -11.41 13.30
N LEU A 82 32.68 -10.14 12.99
CA LEU A 82 32.08 -9.73 11.70
C LEU A 82 33.04 -9.87 10.50
N LEU A 83 34.34 -10.02 10.75
CA LEU A 83 35.37 -10.19 9.73
C LEU A 83 35.64 -11.66 9.35
N THR A 84 34.77 -12.58 9.77
CA THR A 84 34.91 -14.00 9.40
C THR A 84 34.29 -14.29 8.02
N ARG A 85 34.76 -15.36 7.36
CA ARG A 85 34.25 -15.82 6.06
C ARG A 85 32.73 -16.02 6.03
N LYS A 86 32.11 -16.32 7.18
CA LYS A 86 30.67 -16.58 7.32
C LYS A 86 29.81 -15.32 7.48
N THR A 87 30.42 -14.18 7.82
CA THR A 87 29.70 -12.93 8.17
C THR A 87 30.14 -11.71 7.37
N ILE A 88 31.28 -11.78 6.67
CA ILE A 88 31.79 -10.68 5.85
C ILE A 88 30.79 -10.27 4.75
N GLY A 89 29.95 -11.21 4.28
CA GLY A 89 28.85 -10.91 3.35
C GLY A 89 27.84 -9.90 3.90
N LEU A 90 27.62 -9.86 5.21
CA LEU A 90 26.74 -8.88 5.87
C LEU A 90 27.36 -7.48 5.88
N ILE A 91 28.68 -7.38 6.11
CA ILE A 91 29.39 -6.09 6.05
C ILE A 91 29.38 -5.53 4.63
N LEU A 92 29.67 -6.37 3.63
CA LEU A 92 29.59 -5.98 2.21
C LEU A 92 28.19 -5.48 1.85
N HIS A 93 27.15 -6.10 2.40
CA HIS A 93 25.78 -5.64 2.28
C HIS A 93 25.58 -4.21 2.79
N TYR A 94 25.99 -3.92 4.02
CA TYR A 94 25.82 -2.58 4.59
C TYR A 94 26.66 -1.54 3.87
N VAL A 95 27.89 -1.86 3.44
CA VAL A 95 28.71 -0.99 2.58
C VAL A 95 27.95 -0.66 1.29
N ALA A 96 27.38 -1.64 0.60
CA ALA A 96 26.62 -1.41 -0.63
C ALA A 96 25.32 -0.61 -0.41
N ILE A 97 24.59 -0.86 0.69
CA ILE A 97 23.41 -0.06 1.07
C ILE A 97 23.81 1.40 1.30
N GLY A 98 24.96 1.59 1.97
CA GLY A 98 25.60 2.89 2.14
C GLY A 98 25.90 3.56 0.81
N ALA A 99 26.60 2.85 -0.07
CA ALA A 99 27.01 3.31 -1.39
C ALA A 99 25.82 3.80 -2.22
N LEU A 100 24.75 3.02 -2.31
CA LEU A 100 23.55 3.42 -3.05
C LEU A 100 22.83 4.61 -2.40
N HIS A 101 22.69 4.60 -1.08
CA HIS A 101 22.02 5.70 -0.37
C HIS A 101 22.79 7.02 -0.53
N GLY A 102 24.11 7.00 -0.35
CA GLY A 102 24.97 8.17 -0.55
C GLY A 102 25.04 8.60 -2.02
N GLY A 103 25.13 7.63 -2.93
CA GLY A 103 25.18 7.84 -4.37
C GLY A 103 23.92 8.50 -4.92
N PHE A 104 22.73 7.97 -4.62
CA PHE A 104 21.47 8.56 -5.08
C PHE A 104 21.24 9.95 -4.50
N LYS A 105 21.56 10.16 -3.22
CA LYS A 105 21.45 11.47 -2.59
C LYS A 105 22.31 12.53 -3.29
N CYS A 106 23.55 12.19 -3.65
CA CYS A 106 24.47 13.09 -4.35
C CYS A 106 24.18 13.21 -5.85
N LEU A 107 23.60 12.18 -6.47
CA LEU A 107 23.26 12.15 -7.90
C LEU A 107 22.04 13.01 -8.22
N THR A 108 21.07 13.09 -7.31
CA THR A 108 19.74 13.65 -7.60
C THR A 108 19.77 15.11 -8.05
N MET A 109 20.45 16.00 -7.33
CA MET A 109 20.46 17.43 -7.68
C MET A 109 21.27 17.71 -8.97
N PRO A 110 22.51 17.23 -9.14
CA PRO A 110 23.27 17.44 -10.37
C PRO A 110 22.58 16.87 -11.61
N LEU A 111 21.97 15.69 -11.50
CA LEU A 111 21.29 15.04 -12.63
C LEU A 111 19.98 15.74 -13.00
N PHE A 112 19.05 15.84 -12.05
CA PHE A 112 17.69 16.28 -12.35
C PHE A 112 17.58 17.80 -12.45
N SER A 113 18.25 18.55 -11.59
CA SER A 113 18.18 20.02 -11.59
C SER A 113 19.17 20.66 -12.57
N ASN A 114 20.45 20.24 -12.54
CA ASN A 114 21.49 20.96 -13.29
C ASN A 114 21.68 20.40 -14.72
N TYR A 115 21.63 19.09 -14.92
CA TYR A 115 21.86 18.48 -16.24
C TYR A 115 20.58 18.39 -17.08
N LEU A 116 19.50 17.84 -16.50
CA LEU A 116 18.20 17.68 -17.18
C LEU A 116 17.32 18.93 -17.10
N GLN A 117 17.73 19.97 -16.35
CA GLN A 117 17.04 21.27 -16.25
C GLN A 117 15.57 21.16 -15.82
N LEU A 118 15.25 20.20 -14.94
CA LEU A 118 13.90 20.07 -14.37
C LEU A 118 13.62 21.18 -13.37
N GLN A 119 12.35 21.56 -13.26
CA GLN A 119 11.90 22.57 -12.31
C GLN A 119 12.04 22.06 -10.86
N HIS A 120 12.22 22.97 -9.90
CA HIS A 120 12.43 22.64 -8.49
C HIS A 120 11.34 21.72 -7.90
N TYR A 121 10.07 21.85 -8.34
CA TYR A 121 8.99 20.98 -7.89
C TYR A 121 9.15 19.54 -8.41
N GLN A 122 9.63 19.35 -9.65
CA GLN A 122 9.88 18.04 -10.26
C GLN A 122 11.05 17.33 -9.58
N VAL A 123 12.11 18.08 -9.25
CA VAL A 123 13.26 17.54 -8.49
C VAL A 123 12.81 17.12 -7.08
N ARG A 124 11.96 17.91 -6.41
CA ARG A 124 11.37 17.55 -5.12
C ARG A 124 10.48 16.30 -5.23
N ALA A 125 9.66 16.21 -6.27
CA ALA A 125 8.84 15.03 -6.56
C ALA A 125 9.70 13.76 -6.70
N THR A 126 10.82 13.84 -7.43
CA THR A 126 11.79 12.74 -7.55
C THR A 126 12.35 12.30 -6.20
N VAL A 127 12.75 13.23 -5.34
CA VAL A 127 13.22 12.93 -3.97
C VAL A 127 12.10 12.29 -3.13
N THR A 128 10.86 12.74 -3.29
CA THR A 128 9.70 12.17 -2.61
C THR A 128 9.46 10.73 -3.04
N VAL A 129 9.52 10.43 -4.33
CA VAL A 129 9.37 9.06 -4.88
C VAL A 129 10.44 8.12 -4.31
N PHE A 130 11.71 8.55 -4.29
CA PHE A 130 12.80 7.74 -3.73
C PHE A 130 12.64 7.48 -2.23
N ASN A 131 12.01 8.40 -1.49
CA ASN A 131 11.80 8.25 -0.06
C ASN A 131 10.47 7.59 0.34
N ALA A 132 9.53 7.44 -0.60
CA ALA A 132 8.18 6.97 -0.34
C ALA A 132 8.11 5.54 0.21
N ILE A 133 9.13 4.71 -0.03
CA ILE A 133 9.15 3.32 0.42
C ILE A 133 9.58 3.14 1.89
N TRP A 134 10.35 4.08 2.46
CA TRP A 134 10.89 3.95 3.82
C TRP A 134 9.82 3.90 4.92
N PRO A 135 8.71 4.65 4.85
CA PRO A 135 7.58 4.47 5.76
C PRO A 135 6.98 3.05 5.77
N PHE A 136 7.15 2.27 4.71
CA PHE A 136 6.58 0.92 4.59
C PHE A 136 7.49 -0.20 5.12
N LYS A 137 8.57 0.14 5.83
CA LYS A 137 9.55 -0.84 6.31
C LYS A 137 8.97 -1.93 7.22
N VAL A 138 7.95 -1.62 8.02
CA VAL A 138 7.21 -2.60 8.83
C VAL A 138 6.63 -3.73 7.97
N PHE A 139 6.09 -3.43 6.79
CA PHE A 139 5.50 -4.45 5.90
C PHE A 139 6.58 -5.36 5.33
N GLY A 140 7.73 -4.82 4.92
CA GLY A 140 8.88 -5.62 4.54
C GLY A 140 9.32 -6.54 5.68
N GLY A 141 9.35 -6.02 6.92
CA GLY A 141 9.66 -6.80 8.12
C GLY A 141 8.70 -7.97 8.32
N VAL A 142 7.40 -7.72 8.21
CA VAL A 142 6.36 -8.76 8.28
C VAL A 142 6.56 -9.80 7.18
N VAL A 143 6.83 -9.39 5.94
CA VAL A 143 7.04 -10.32 4.82
C VAL A 143 8.27 -11.20 5.05
N THR A 144 9.41 -10.61 5.37
CA THR A 144 10.67 -11.33 5.60
C THR A 144 10.62 -12.25 6.83
N ASP A 145 9.83 -11.91 7.84
CA ASP A 145 9.61 -12.79 8.98
C ASP A 145 8.57 -13.88 8.69
N SER A 146 7.53 -13.57 7.90
CA SER A 146 6.35 -14.42 7.71
C SER A 146 6.48 -15.44 6.58
N VAL A 147 7.14 -15.07 5.49
CA VAL A 147 7.22 -15.86 4.26
C VAL A 147 8.64 -16.41 4.12
N GLN A 148 8.75 -17.72 3.96
CA GLN A 148 10.01 -18.39 3.66
C GLN A 148 10.01 -18.74 2.18
N MET A 149 11.13 -18.47 1.49
CA MET A 149 11.29 -18.80 0.07
C MET A 149 12.41 -19.83 -0.05
N TRP A 150 12.14 -20.95 -0.75
CA TRP A 150 13.12 -22.03 -0.93
C TRP A 150 13.76 -22.54 0.38
N HIS A 151 12.99 -22.64 1.46
CA HIS A 151 13.43 -23.07 2.80
C HIS A 151 14.39 -22.12 3.54
N TYR A 152 14.77 -21.00 2.92
CA TYR A 152 15.50 -19.92 3.59
C TYR A 152 14.54 -18.84 4.08
N ARG A 153 14.87 -18.20 5.20
CA ARG A 153 14.04 -17.15 5.78
C ARG A 153 14.43 -15.78 5.23
N ARG A 154 15.72 -15.48 5.03
CA ARG A 154 16.17 -14.10 4.74
C ARG A 154 17.04 -13.96 3.49
N LYS A 155 17.87 -14.96 3.18
CA LYS A 155 18.77 -14.99 2.02
C LYS A 155 18.09 -14.74 0.66
N PRO A 156 16.87 -15.24 0.38
CA PRO A 156 16.20 -14.99 -0.90
C PRO A 156 15.82 -13.52 -1.10
N TYR A 157 15.40 -12.83 -0.03
CA TYR A 157 15.06 -11.41 -0.07
C TYR A 157 16.29 -10.53 -0.31
N LEU A 158 17.43 -10.92 0.26
CA LEU A 158 18.72 -10.27 0.01
C LEU A 158 19.11 -10.41 -1.46
N ILE A 159 19.15 -11.63 -1.99
CA ILE A 159 19.56 -11.90 -3.38
C ILE A 159 18.58 -11.26 -4.36
N GLY A 160 17.28 -11.49 -4.20
CA GLY A 160 16.25 -10.93 -5.10
C GLY A 160 16.26 -9.40 -5.11
N GLY A 161 16.43 -8.77 -3.94
CA GLY A 161 16.51 -7.31 -3.81
C GLY A 161 17.72 -6.73 -4.56
N TRP A 162 18.91 -7.32 -4.38
CA TRP A 162 20.10 -6.87 -5.10
C TRP A 162 20.07 -7.19 -6.59
N CYS A 163 19.51 -8.32 -7.01
CA CYS A 163 19.31 -8.63 -8.43
C CYS A 163 18.39 -7.60 -9.11
N LEU A 164 17.28 -7.24 -8.48
CA LEU A 164 16.38 -6.18 -8.98
C LEU A 164 17.11 -4.84 -9.07
N CYS A 165 17.87 -4.50 -8.03
CA CYS A 165 18.67 -3.28 -8.00
C CYS A 165 19.72 -3.23 -9.11
N PHE A 166 20.48 -4.31 -9.27
CA PHE A 166 21.52 -4.45 -10.28
C PHE A 166 20.93 -4.39 -11.68
N ALA A 167 19.90 -5.21 -11.97
CA ALA A 167 19.25 -5.21 -13.28
C ALA A 167 18.71 -3.83 -13.64
N SER A 168 18.05 -3.16 -12.71
CA SER A 168 17.47 -1.84 -12.97
C SER A 168 18.53 -0.77 -13.23
N LEU A 169 19.64 -0.75 -12.48
CA LEU A 169 20.73 0.22 -12.70
C LEU A 169 21.56 -0.13 -13.92
N LEU A 170 21.74 -1.42 -14.23
CA LEU A 170 22.44 -1.87 -15.42
C LEU A 170 21.66 -1.49 -16.69
N CYS A 171 20.36 -1.75 -16.74
CA CYS A 171 19.50 -1.33 -17.85
C CYS A 171 19.54 0.20 -18.05
N LEU A 172 19.57 0.96 -16.96
CA LEU A 172 19.67 2.42 -17.03
C LEU A 172 21.06 2.87 -17.50
N GLY A 173 22.12 2.26 -16.99
CA GLY A 173 23.51 2.59 -17.36
C GLY A 173 23.89 2.19 -18.79
N LEU A 174 23.22 1.18 -19.35
CA LEU A 174 23.38 0.75 -20.75
C LEU A 174 22.43 1.46 -21.72
N SER A 175 21.54 2.32 -21.23
CA SER A 175 20.64 3.11 -22.09
C SER A 175 21.38 4.26 -22.77
N ASP A 176 20.72 4.92 -23.74
CA ASP A 176 21.29 6.08 -24.42
C ASP A 176 21.60 7.22 -23.45
N VAL A 177 22.73 7.90 -23.66
CA VAL A 177 23.12 9.04 -22.83
C VAL A 177 22.22 10.24 -23.16
N PRO A 178 21.53 10.84 -22.18
CA PRO A 178 20.66 11.99 -22.39
C PRO A 178 21.48 13.20 -22.82
N GLN A 179 20.91 14.00 -23.72
CA GLN A 179 21.51 15.28 -24.07
C GLN A 179 21.29 16.30 -22.94
N PHE A 180 22.15 17.32 -22.87
CA PHE A 180 22.01 18.40 -21.90
C PHE A 180 20.66 19.12 -22.09
N GLY A 181 19.88 19.27 -21.01
CA GLY A 181 18.56 19.90 -21.04
C GLY A 181 17.41 19.02 -21.56
N GLU A 182 17.63 17.73 -21.83
CA GLU A 182 16.60 16.83 -22.38
C GLU A 182 15.63 16.30 -21.30
N THR A 183 14.60 17.09 -20.99
CA THR A 183 13.61 16.76 -19.94
C THR A 183 12.81 15.47 -20.20
N LYS A 184 12.60 15.10 -21.47
CA LYS A 184 11.82 13.91 -21.87
C LYS A 184 12.44 12.59 -21.42
N THR A 185 13.74 12.57 -21.13
CA THR A 185 14.46 11.35 -20.72
C THR A 185 14.49 11.18 -19.19
N ALA A 186 14.09 12.21 -18.43
CA ALA A 186 14.11 12.20 -16.96
C ALA A 186 13.32 11.05 -16.31
N TRP A 187 12.18 10.66 -16.90
CA TRP A 187 11.35 9.59 -16.34
C TRP A 187 12.06 8.23 -16.35
N LYS A 188 12.97 7.97 -17.30
CA LYS A 188 13.75 6.72 -17.36
C LYS A 188 14.65 6.60 -16.13
N TYR A 189 15.35 7.68 -15.78
CA TYR A 189 16.19 7.75 -14.58
C TYR A 189 15.36 7.68 -13.30
N LEU A 190 14.23 8.39 -13.26
CA LEU A 190 13.31 8.32 -12.12
C LEU A 190 12.83 6.87 -11.90
N LEU A 191 12.34 6.20 -12.95
CA LEU A 191 11.84 4.83 -12.86
C LEU A 191 12.95 3.84 -12.49
N GLY A 192 14.10 3.91 -13.16
CA GLY A 192 15.22 3.01 -12.90
C GLY A 192 15.80 3.18 -11.50
N MET A 193 15.96 4.42 -11.01
CA MET A 193 16.41 4.69 -9.65
C MET A 193 15.34 4.31 -8.61
N ALA A 194 14.06 4.48 -8.91
CA ALA A 194 12.97 4.06 -8.03
C ALA A 194 12.88 2.53 -7.88
N LEU A 195 12.92 1.78 -9.00
CA LEU A 195 12.98 0.32 -9.01
C LEU A 195 14.22 -0.21 -8.28
N SER A 196 15.37 0.43 -8.49
CA SER A 196 16.58 0.14 -7.73
C SER A 196 16.39 0.37 -6.23
N THR A 197 15.70 1.45 -5.85
CA THR A 197 15.37 1.76 -4.46
C THR A 197 14.48 0.71 -3.81
N ILE A 198 13.52 0.16 -4.55
CA ILE A 198 12.70 -0.98 -4.10
C ILE A 198 13.57 -2.22 -3.87
N GLY A 199 14.49 -2.50 -4.79
CA GLY A 199 15.41 -3.64 -4.71
C GLY A 199 16.27 -3.60 -3.45
N TYR A 200 17.05 -2.53 -3.23
CA TYR A 200 17.90 -2.47 -2.04
C TYR A 200 17.12 -2.23 -0.74
N PHE A 201 15.90 -1.68 -0.79
CA PHE A 201 15.00 -1.66 0.37
C PHE A 201 14.68 -3.07 0.87
N ALA A 202 14.32 -3.99 -0.02
CA ALA A 202 14.02 -5.37 0.34
C ALA A 202 15.24 -6.07 0.97
N ALA A 203 16.42 -5.87 0.40
CA ALA A 203 17.67 -6.39 0.95
C ALA A 203 18.00 -5.77 2.33
N ASN A 204 17.81 -4.46 2.49
CA ASN A 204 18.08 -3.76 3.75
C ASN A 204 17.21 -4.28 4.91
N VAL A 205 15.92 -4.55 4.65
CA VAL A 205 15.01 -5.11 5.68
C VAL A 205 15.49 -6.47 6.18
N ALA A 206 15.85 -7.37 5.25
CA ALA A 206 16.35 -8.69 5.61
C ALA A 206 17.70 -8.60 6.36
N ALA A 207 18.59 -7.69 5.95
CA ALA A 207 19.89 -7.48 6.59
C ALA A 207 19.75 -6.94 8.02
N ASP A 208 18.86 -5.97 8.24
CA ASP A 208 18.58 -5.42 9.58
C ASP A 208 18.06 -6.50 10.53
N ALA A 209 17.21 -7.40 10.04
CA ALA A 209 16.69 -8.51 10.83
C ALA A 209 17.81 -9.49 11.26
N ILE A 210 18.78 -9.76 10.37
CA ILE A 210 19.98 -10.56 10.67
C ILE A 210 20.87 -9.84 11.70
N VAL A 211 21.08 -8.53 11.57
CA VAL A 211 21.86 -7.75 12.53
C VAL A 211 21.27 -7.81 13.94
N VAL A 212 19.94 -7.70 14.07
CA VAL A 212 19.26 -7.83 15.37
C VAL A 212 19.51 -9.22 15.96
N GLU A 213 19.40 -10.26 15.15
CA GLU A 213 19.66 -11.64 15.58
C GLU A 213 21.10 -11.86 16.06
N LEU A 214 22.09 -11.36 15.31
CA LEU A 214 23.50 -11.49 15.68
C LEU A 214 23.82 -10.66 16.93
N ALA A 215 23.28 -9.43 17.03
CA ALA A 215 23.46 -8.58 18.20
C ALA A 215 22.86 -9.20 19.47
N GLN A 216 21.78 -9.98 19.37
CA GLN A 216 21.20 -10.71 20.51
C GLN A 216 22.11 -11.81 21.07
N ARG A 217 23.09 -12.31 20.31
CA ARG A 217 24.08 -13.31 20.78
C ARG A 217 25.19 -12.68 21.62
N GLU A 218 25.34 -11.36 21.59
CA GLU A 218 26.38 -10.65 22.31
C GLU A 218 26.12 -10.63 23.83
N PRO A 219 27.19 -10.75 24.66
CA PRO A 219 27.12 -10.56 26.11
C PRO A 219 26.51 -9.21 26.50
N PHE A 220 25.92 -9.12 27.69
CA PHE A 220 25.20 -7.92 28.15
C PHE A 220 26.04 -6.63 28.03
N ALA A 221 27.32 -6.70 28.43
CA ALA A 221 28.26 -5.57 28.41
C ALA A 221 28.57 -5.06 27.00
N THR A 222 28.68 -5.93 26.00
CA THR A 222 29.10 -5.61 24.63
C THR A 222 27.95 -5.57 23.63
N ARG A 223 26.73 -5.93 24.05
CA ARG A 223 25.55 -5.93 23.18
C ARG A 223 25.30 -4.57 22.52
N GLY A 224 25.16 -4.59 21.21
CA GLY A 224 25.08 -3.41 20.34
C GLY A 224 26.34 -3.19 19.51
N HIS A 225 27.43 -3.95 19.74
CA HIS A 225 28.65 -3.86 18.93
C HIS A 225 28.37 -4.19 17.46
N THR A 226 27.67 -5.29 17.21
CA THR A 226 27.34 -5.73 15.85
C THR A 226 26.51 -4.69 15.10
N GLN A 227 25.51 -4.12 15.77
CA GLN A 227 24.67 -3.08 15.18
C GLN A 227 25.47 -1.80 14.87
N ILE A 228 26.35 -1.36 15.77
CA ILE A 228 27.22 -0.20 15.51
C ILE A 228 28.16 -0.46 14.33
N CYS A 229 28.79 -1.64 14.28
CA CYS A 229 29.68 -2.01 13.18
C CYS A 229 28.96 -2.02 11.82
N ALA A 230 27.72 -2.51 11.76
CA ALA A 230 26.90 -2.47 10.56
C ALA A 230 26.62 -1.03 10.09
N TYR A 231 26.32 -0.11 11.02
CA TYR A 231 26.15 1.30 10.67
C TYR A 231 27.46 2.00 10.29
N VAL A 232 28.59 1.64 10.90
CA VAL A 232 29.90 2.13 10.46
C VAL A 232 30.17 1.70 9.03
N ALA A 233 29.98 0.42 8.70
CA ALA A 233 30.12 -0.09 7.33
C ALA A 233 29.21 0.65 6.33
N ARG A 234 27.96 0.91 6.71
CA ARG A 234 27.01 1.71 5.91
C ARG A 234 27.49 3.13 5.66
N ASN A 235 27.98 3.82 6.68
CA ASN A 235 28.43 5.20 6.51
C ASN A 235 29.76 5.28 5.73
N ILE A 236 30.63 4.27 5.83
CA ILE A 236 31.83 4.16 4.98
C ILE A 236 31.43 4.04 3.51
N GLY A 237 30.48 3.15 3.17
CA GLY A 237 29.98 3.03 1.81
C GLY A 237 29.37 4.33 1.29
N ALA A 238 28.56 5.00 2.12
CA ALA A 238 27.97 6.28 1.76
C ALA A 238 29.03 7.37 1.52
N LEU A 239 30.04 7.45 2.38
CA LEU A 239 31.17 8.38 2.26
C LEU A 239 31.91 8.20 0.93
N VAL A 240 32.33 6.96 0.62
CA VAL A 240 33.10 6.65 -0.59
C VAL A 240 32.32 7.02 -1.84
N THR A 241 31.06 6.61 -1.92
CA THR A 241 30.24 6.85 -3.12
C THR A 241 29.78 8.30 -3.23
N SER A 242 29.50 9.00 -2.12
CA SER A 242 29.16 10.43 -2.17
C SER A 242 30.32 11.28 -2.66
N VAL A 243 31.56 10.98 -2.25
CA VAL A 243 32.78 11.64 -2.77
C VAL A 243 32.94 11.35 -4.26
N PHE A 244 32.82 10.08 -4.65
CA PHE A 244 32.94 9.66 -6.05
C PHE A 244 31.91 10.36 -6.94
N VAL A 245 30.61 10.29 -6.61
CA VAL A 245 29.54 10.89 -7.43
C VAL A 245 29.69 12.41 -7.50
N THR A 246 30.01 13.07 -6.38
CA THR A 246 30.23 14.52 -6.41
C THR A 246 31.41 14.86 -7.32
N GLY A 247 32.56 14.20 -7.16
CA GLY A 247 33.74 14.49 -7.99
C GLY A 247 33.50 14.20 -9.47
N ALA A 248 32.86 13.07 -9.77
CA ALA A 248 32.52 12.65 -11.12
C ALA A 248 31.53 13.59 -11.82
N MET A 249 30.63 14.24 -11.07
CA MET A 249 29.61 15.15 -11.61
C MET A 249 29.86 16.61 -11.19
N ASN A 250 31.11 17.06 -11.27
CA ASN A 250 31.51 18.44 -10.95
C ASN A 250 32.05 19.22 -12.17
N GLY A 251 31.73 18.78 -13.39
CA GLY A 251 32.08 19.51 -14.61
C GLY A 251 31.15 20.69 -14.87
N LEU A 252 31.48 21.51 -15.88
CA LEU A 252 30.68 22.66 -16.32
C LEU A 252 29.21 22.29 -16.61
N ALA A 253 28.96 21.12 -17.21
CA ALA A 253 27.61 20.62 -17.52
C ALA A 253 26.72 20.38 -16.27
N TYR A 254 27.31 20.29 -15.08
CA TYR A 254 26.60 20.07 -13.81
C TYR A 254 26.67 21.28 -12.88
N ASN A 255 27.07 22.45 -13.39
CA ASN A 255 27.33 23.67 -12.62
C ASN A 255 28.49 23.51 -11.61
N GLY A 256 29.53 22.78 -12.01
CA GLY A 256 30.74 22.54 -11.22
C GLY A 256 31.98 23.26 -11.77
N THR A 257 33.12 23.08 -11.09
CA THR A 257 34.37 23.82 -11.36
C THR A 257 35.47 22.97 -12.00
N PHE A 258 35.26 21.66 -12.21
CA PHE A 258 36.28 20.77 -12.76
C PHE A 258 36.29 20.82 -14.29
N SER A 259 37.48 20.67 -14.87
CA SER A 259 37.67 20.58 -16.32
C SER A 259 37.20 19.24 -16.91
N TRP A 260 36.96 18.24 -16.06
CA TRP A 260 36.50 16.91 -16.44
C TRP A 260 35.23 16.51 -15.67
N SER A 261 34.42 15.64 -16.26
CA SER A 261 33.27 15.00 -15.60
C SER A 261 32.88 13.71 -16.32
N LEU A 262 32.24 12.79 -15.61
CA LEU A 262 31.65 11.59 -16.19
C LEU A 262 30.21 11.83 -16.65
N ASN A 263 29.79 11.04 -17.63
CA ASN A 263 28.40 11.03 -18.09
C ASN A 263 27.48 10.38 -17.02
N PRO A 264 26.18 10.75 -16.97
CA PRO A 264 25.26 10.20 -15.97
C PRO A 264 25.21 8.66 -16.00
N ASN A 265 25.26 8.07 -17.20
CA ASN A 265 25.22 6.62 -17.39
C ASN A 265 26.46 5.92 -16.85
N GLN A 266 27.64 6.53 -16.98
CA GLN A 266 28.88 5.98 -16.41
C GLN A 266 28.82 5.96 -14.88
N VAL A 267 28.28 7.03 -14.27
CA VAL A 267 28.07 7.08 -12.82
C VAL A 267 27.07 6.02 -12.37
N VAL A 268 25.96 5.85 -13.10
CA VAL A 268 24.96 4.81 -12.83
C VAL A 268 25.53 3.40 -12.99
N LEU A 269 26.41 3.15 -13.97
CA LEU A 269 27.10 1.86 -14.14
C LEU A 269 28.00 1.53 -12.94
N VAL A 270 28.70 2.52 -12.36
CA VAL A 270 29.48 2.32 -11.14
C VAL A 270 28.57 1.98 -9.95
N LEU A 271 27.40 2.63 -9.84
CA LEU A 271 26.40 2.27 -8.83
C LEU A 271 25.83 0.85 -9.06
N ALA A 272 25.64 0.44 -10.31
CA ALA A 272 25.25 -0.93 -10.66
C ALA A 272 26.33 -1.93 -10.20
N ALA A 273 27.61 -1.67 -10.47
CA ALA A 273 28.70 -2.50 -9.99
C ALA A 273 28.73 -2.61 -8.45
N CYS A 274 28.50 -1.51 -7.74
CA CYS A 274 28.38 -1.51 -6.27
C CYS A 274 27.23 -2.39 -5.76
N SER A 275 26.14 -2.51 -6.52
CA SER A 275 24.99 -3.36 -6.20
C SER A 275 25.21 -4.85 -6.52
N PHE A 276 26.20 -5.19 -7.35
CA PHE A 276 26.52 -6.58 -7.70
C PHE A 276 27.39 -7.29 -6.65
N VAL A 277 28.35 -6.57 -6.06
CA VAL A 277 29.22 -7.07 -4.97
C VAL A 277 28.46 -7.77 -3.83
N PRO A 278 27.38 -7.18 -3.28
CA PRO A 278 26.60 -7.83 -2.21
C PRO A 278 25.81 -9.07 -2.68
N CYS A 279 25.50 -9.24 -3.97
CA CYS A 279 24.92 -10.50 -4.48
C CYS A 279 25.90 -11.66 -4.30
N ILE A 280 27.16 -11.47 -4.71
CA ILE A 280 28.22 -12.46 -4.53
C ILE A 280 28.42 -12.74 -3.03
N GLY A 281 28.47 -11.67 -2.23
CA GLY A 281 28.58 -11.77 -0.77
C GLY A 281 27.43 -12.55 -0.12
N ALA A 282 26.18 -12.34 -0.56
CA ALA A 282 25.03 -13.07 -0.03
C ALA A 282 25.03 -14.55 -0.44
N ILE A 283 25.40 -14.87 -1.67
CA ILE A 283 25.42 -16.25 -2.18
C ILE A 283 26.50 -17.06 -1.47
N TRP A 284 27.74 -16.54 -1.43
CA TRP A 284 28.94 -17.31 -1.06
C TRP A 284 29.48 -17.04 0.35
N LEU A 285 29.24 -15.85 0.90
CA LEU A 285 29.90 -15.36 2.12
C LEU A 285 28.93 -15.06 3.28
N LEU A 286 27.62 -15.28 3.08
CA LEU A 286 26.60 -15.22 4.11
C LEU A 286 25.97 -16.60 4.27
N HIS A 287 26.30 -17.25 5.39
CA HIS A 287 25.73 -18.54 5.75
C HIS A 287 24.51 -18.31 6.64
N GLU A 288 23.33 -18.64 6.11
CA GLU A 288 22.10 -18.75 6.90
C GLU A 288 21.93 -20.25 7.20
N ASP A 289 22.06 -20.64 8.46
CA ASP A 289 21.93 -22.04 8.86
C ASP A 289 20.50 -22.52 8.55
N LEU A 290 20.37 -23.51 7.66
CA LEU A 290 19.10 -24.20 7.35
C LEU A 290 18.49 -24.91 8.59
N THR A 291 19.29 -25.05 9.66
CA THR A 291 19.09 -25.90 10.83
C THR A 291 19.46 -25.24 12.16
N THR A 292 19.36 -23.91 12.33
CA THR A 292 19.46 -23.32 13.68
C THR A 292 18.21 -23.59 14.51
N GLN A 293 18.04 -24.86 14.89
CA GLN A 293 17.62 -25.24 16.23
C GLN A 293 18.10 -26.64 16.68
N THR A 294 19.27 -27.10 16.25
CA THR A 294 19.96 -28.20 16.95
C THR A 294 21.44 -27.85 17.16
N VAL A 295 21.79 -27.47 18.39
CA VAL A 295 23.19 -27.56 18.86
C VAL A 295 23.32 -28.90 19.59
N PRO A 296 24.29 -29.76 19.22
CA PRO A 296 24.51 -31.01 19.93
C PRO A 296 25.10 -30.75 21.32
N LEU A 297 24.64 -31.51 22.32
CA LEU A 297 25.24 -31.58 23.65
C LEU A 297 26.68 -32.11 23.50
N VAL A 298 27.68 -31.27 23.81
CA VAL A 298 29.03 -31.78 24.09
C VAL A 298 28.97 -32.41 25.48
N SER A 299 28.93 -33.74 25.50
CA SER A 299 29.17 -34.55 26.69
C SER A 299 30.64 -34.48 27.05
N ASN A 300 30.97 -33.78 28.13
CA ASN A 300 32.19 -34.08 28.87
C ASN A 300 31.79 -34.58 30.25
N GLU A 301 32.31 -35.77 30.53
CA GLU A 301 32.15 -36.61 31.70
C GLU A 301 32.49 -35.87 33.00
N VAL A 302 31.61 -35.94 33.99
CA VAL A 302 31.99 -36.11 35.40
C VAL A 302 31.00 -37.07 36.05
N SER A 303 31.53 -38.21 36.47
CA SER A 303 30.87 -39.33 37.10
C SER A 303 30.30 -38.97 38.48
N CYS A 304 29.06 -39.37 38.77
CA CYS A 304 28.56 -39.65 40.13
C CYS A 304 27.53 -40.79 40.05
N PRO A 305 27.63 -41.84 40.87
CA PRO A 305 26.67 -42.94 40.88
C PRO A 305 25.51 -42.66 41.85
N VAL A 306 24.48 -43.48 41.72
CA VAL A 306 23.34 -43.74 42.62
C VAL A 306 21.98 -43.23 42.10
N ALA A 307 21.07 -44.20 42.03
CA ALA A 307 19.84 -44.26 41.27
C ALA A 307 18.64 -43.57 41.94
N SER A 308 17.67 -43.15 41.11
CA SER A 308 16.27 -43.54 41.30
C SER A 308 15.51 -43.46 39.98
N THR A 309 14.72 -44.50 39.73
CA THR A 309 13.92 -44.80 38.54
C THR A 309 12.74 -43.84 38.41
N ARG A 310 12.72 -43.04 37.32
CA ARG A 310 11.51 -42.46 36.73
C ARG A 310 11.58 -42.60 35.20
N PRO A 311 10.46 -42.87 34.52
CA PRO A 311 10.45 -43.15 33.09
C PRO A 311 10.95 -41.94 32.30
N GLN A 312 11.83 -42.20 31.34
CA GLN A 312 12.38 -41.23 30.39
C GLN A 312 11.28 -40.31 29.85
N SER A 313 11.26 -39.05 30.32
CA SER A 313 10.58 -37.99 29.60
C SER A 313 11.35 -37.74 28.30
N ARG A 314 10.81 -38.19 27.16
CA ARG A 314 11.28 -37.81 25.82
C ARG A 314 11.51 -36.29 25.80
N GLY A 315 12.77 -35.89 25.69
CA GLY A 315 13.15 -34.49 25.51
C GLY A 315 12.50 -33.96 24.24
N VAL A 316 11.54 -33.05 24.39
CA VAL A 316 10.93 -32.36 23.26
C VAL A 316 11.91 -31.29 22.79
N THR A 317 12.74 -31.61 21.81
CA THR A 317 13.46 -30.63 21.00
C THR A 317 12.46 -29.93 20.07
N LEU A 318 12.03 -28.72 20.45
CA LEU A 318 10.96 -27.97 19.78
C LEU A 318 11.52 -26.99 18.74
N ASP A 319 11.17 -27.25 17.48
CA ASP A 319 11.59 -26.59 16.24
C ASP A 319 10.84 -25.25 15.98
N VAL A 320 11.54 -24.13 15.69
CA VAL A 320 11.02 -22.76 15.43
C VAL A 320 10.19 -22.72 14.14
N ARG A 321 10.18 -23.82 13.37
CA ARG A 321 9.36 -24.05 12.18
C ARG A 321 7.84 -23.98 12.44
N GLN A 322 7.39 -24.00 13.69
CA GLN A 322 5.97 -24.21 14.03
C GLN A 322 5.08 -22.96 14.23
N PHE A 323 5.58 -21.72 14.21
CA PHE A 323 4.65 -20.58 14.39
C PHE A 323 3.72 -20.42 13.19
N ASN A 324 2.43 -20.72 13.37
CA ASN A 324 1.39 -20.49 12.36
C ASN A 324 1.25 -18.98 12.06
N TYR A 325 0.82 -18.61 10.85
CA TYR A 325 0.64 -17.17 10.49
C TYR A 325 -0.25 -16.44 11.50
N ARG A 326 -1.32 -17.10 11.96
CA ARG A 326 -2.20 -16.59 13.03
C ARG A 326 -1.46 -16.31 14.33
N GLU A 327 -0.55 -17.19 14.75
CA GLU A 327 0.25 -17.02 15.97
C GLU A 327 1.25 -15.86 15.82
N ARG A 328 1.78 -15.64 14.61
CA ARG A 328 2.65 -14.49 14.31
C ARG A 328 1.86 -13.18 14.32
N CYS A 329 0.67 -13.15 13.74
CA CYS A 329 -0.22 -11.99 13.84
C CYS A 329 -0.60 -11.70 15.30
N HIS A 330 -0.90 -12.73 16.10
CA HIS A 330 -1.11 -12.57 17.53
C HIS A 330 0.13 -12.05 18.25
N LEU A 331 1.32 -12.52 17.89
CA LEU A 331 2.58 -12.05 18.47
C LEU A 331 2.86 -10.58 18.12
N ILE A 332 2.58 -10.16 16.88
CA ILE A 332 2.69 -8.76 16.45
C ILE A 332 1.67 -7.89 17.19
N TRP A 333 0.42 -8.34 17.29
CA TRP A 333 -0.62 -7.63 18.03
C TRP A 333 -0.27 -7.48 19.51
N ARG A 334 0.22 -8.55 20.16
CA ARG A 334 0.72 -8.49 21.54
C ARG A 334 1.93 -7.59 21.68
N LEU A 335 2.84 -7.60 20.71
CA LEU A 335 4.00 -6.70 20.70
C LEU A 335 3.53 -5.24 20.70
N LEU A 336 2.53 -4.87 19.88
CA LEU A 336 1.96 -3.52 19.85
C LEU A 336 1.28 -3.13 21.17
N GLN A 337 0.69 -4.09 21.88
CA GLN A 337 0.07 -3.87 23.19
C GLN A 337 1.09 -3.75 24.33
N SER A 338 2.30 -4.29 24.16
CA SER A 338 3.33 -4.28 25.19
C SER A 338 3.71 -2.85 25.55
N ARG A 339 3.73 -2.58 26.86
CA ARG A 339 4.15 -1.27 27.40
C ARG A 339 5.51 -0.83 26.87
N ALA A 340 6.48 -1.74 26.82
CA ALA A 340 7.82 -1.45 26.32
C ALA A 340 7.81 -0.98 24.85
N MET A 341 6.93 -1.57 24.02
CA MET A 341 6.86 -1.27 22.59
C MET A 341 6.17 0.06 22.31
N TRP A 342 4.94 0.26 22.79
CA TRP A 342 4.23 1.49 22.46
C TRP A 342 4.91 2.72 23.06
N GLN A 343 5.53 2.62 24.24
CA GLN A 343 6.32 3.71 24.82
C GLN A 343 7.52 4.07 23.94
N LEU A 344 8.27 3.07 23.47
CA LEU A 344 9.38 3.29 22.54
C LEU A 344 8.90 3.91 21.24
N LEU A 345 7.81 3.41 20.64
CA LEU A 345 7.28 3.94 19.38
C LEU A 345 6.81 5.39 19.50
N MET A 346 6.16 5.76 20.61
CA MET A 346 5.76 7.14 20.86
C MET A 346 6.97 8.05 21.07
N PHE A 347 7.99 7.60 21.80
CA PHE A 347 9.26 8.32 21.90
C PHE A 347 9.89 8.52 20.53
N GLU A 348 10.02 7.45 19.75
CA GLU A 348 10.62 7.48 18.42
C GLU A 348 9.88 8.43 17.48
N PHE A 349 8.55 8.43 17.54
CA PHE A 349 7.72 9.35 16.77
C PHE A 349 7.97 10.81 17.15
N VAL A 350 7.78 11.16 18.43
CA VAL A 350 7.84 12.55 18.89
C VAL A 350 9.27 13.09 18.81
N ALA A 351 10.26 12.31 19.24
CA ALA A 351 11.65 12.71 19.24
C ALA A 351 12.17 12.89 17.80
N SER A 352 11.82 11.98 16.89
CA SER A 352 12.20 12.12 15.48
C SER A 352 11.47 13.28 14.82
N PHE A 353 10.19 13.52 15.13
CA PHE A 353 9.44 14.67 14.63
C PHE A 353 10.12 15.99 15.03
N CYS A 354 10.45 16.14 16.33
CA CYS A 354 11.10 17.33 16.85
C CYS A 354 12.49 17.57 16.24
N VAL A 355 13.35 16.53 16.20
CA VAL A 355 14.76 16.66 15.76
C VAL A 355 14.91 16.86 14.26
N THR A 356 13.92 16.46 13.45
CA THR A 356 14.03 16.48 11.99
C THR A 356 13.50 17.77 11.35
N ILE A 357 12.80 18.59 12.13
CA ILE A 357 12.41 19.95 11.75
C ILE A 357 13.68 20.80 11.58
N LYS A 358 13.84 21.37 10.38
CA LYS A 358 14.97 22.22 9.98
C LYS A 358 14.47 23.44 9.21
N SER A 359 15.19 24.55 9.28
CA SER A 359 14.80 25.77 8.58
C SER A 359 14.95 25.65 7.06
N ASN A 360 13.94 26.14 6.32
CA ASN A 360 13.97 26.26 4.87
C ASN A 360 14.91 27.38 4.40
N ALA A 361 15.42 28.20 5.32
CA ALA A 361 16.38 29.26 5.03
C ALA A 361 17.80 28.72 4.76
N VAL A 362 18.14 27.49 5.18
CA VAL A 362 19.48 26.88 5.00
C VAL A 362 20.01 27.00 3.56
N PRO A 363 19.31 26.48 2.52
CA PRO A 363 19.82 26.54 1.15
C PRO A 363 19.99 27.98 0.63
N VAL A 364 19.13 28.90 1.09
CA VAL A 364 19.18 30.32 0.68
C VAL A 364 20.36 31.04 1.35
N ILE A 365 20.65 30.73 2.62
CA ILE A 365 21.83 31.25 3.34
C ILE A 365 23.12 30.74 2.68
N GLU A 366 23.16 29.45 2.33
CA GLU A 366 24.30 28.82 1.69
C GLU A 366 24.65 29.48 0.35
N THR A 367 23.65 29.82 -0.47
CA THR A 367 23.89 30.45 -1.77
C THR A 367 24.09 31.97 -1.68
N ALA A 368 23.28 32.68 -0.90
CA ALA A 368 23.24 34.15 -0.91
C ALA A 368 24.22 34.82 0.07
N TRP A 369 24.43 34.25 1.27
CA TRP A 369 25.25 34.88 2.31
C TRP A 369 26.63 34.27 2.46
N VAL A 370 26.72 32.94 2.31
CA VAL A 370 27.93 32.17 2.61
C VAL A 370 28.69 31.78 1.33
N ASN A 371 28.00 31.77 0.18
CA ASN A 371 28.53 31.40 -1.13
C ASN A 371 29.19 30.00 -1.15
N VAL A 372 28.43 29.00 -0.72
CA VAL A 372 28.85 27.59 -0.67
C VAL A 372 28.84 26.99 -2.07
N THR A 373 29.98 26.45 -2.52
CA THR A 373 30.08 25.70 -3.77
C THR A 373 29.79 24.21 -3.57
N THR A 374 29.30 23.52 -4.60
CA THR A 374 28.97 22.08 -4.56
C THR A 374 30.12 21.22 -4.05
N TRP A 375 31.34 21.46 -4.55
CA TRP A 375 32.55 20.75 -4.10
C TRP A 375 32.84 20.96 -2.61
N SER A 376 32.83 22.22 -2.14
CA SER A 376 33.10 22.54 -0.73
C SER A 376 32.08 21.91 0.21
N LYS A 377 30.80 21.89 -0.18
CA LYS A 377 29.72 21.25 0.56
C LYS A 377 29.91 19.74 0.66
N SER A 378 30.31 19.09 -0.43
CA SER A 378 30.56 17.65 -0.42
C SER A 378 31.80 17.27 0.38
N VAL A 379 32.88 18.04 0.30
CA VAL A 379 34.06 17.83 1.17
C VAL A 379 33.65 17.97 2.64
N SER A 380 32.90 19.00 2.99
CA SER A 380 32.38 19.18 4.35
C SER A 380 31.48 18.03 4.79
N LEU A 381 30.60 17.52 3.92
CA LEU A 381 29.72 16.39 4.23
C LEU A 381 30.54 15.10 4.45
N SER A 382 31.62 14.92 3.72
CA SER A 382 32.54 13.79 3.88
C SER A 382 33.26 13.84 5.22
N VAL A 383 33.78 15.01 5.61
CA VAL A 383 34.38 15.23 6.93
C VAL A 383 33.34 15.04 8.04
N TRP A 384 32.12 15.55 7.85
CA TRP A 384 31.01 15.33 8.77
C TRP A 384 30.68 13.84 8.93
N THR A 385 30.66 13.07 7.85
CA THR A 385 30.38 11.63 7.87
C THR A 385 31.51 10.86 8.57
N LEU A 386 32.76 11.28 8.38
CA LEU A 386 33.91 10.72 9.12
C LEU A 386 33.79 10.99 10.61
N ALA A 387 33.47 12.23 11.01
CA ALA A 387 33.23 12.59 12.41
C ALA A 387 32.03 11.83 13.02
N PHE A 388 30.98 11.58 12.23
CA PHE A 388 29.85 10.73 12.61
C PHE A 388 30.29 9.28 12.87
N ILE A 389 31.13 8.70 11.99
CA ILE A 389 31.71 7.36 12.18
C ILE A 389 32.56 7.30 13.45
N ILE A 390 33.40 8.32 13.69
CA ILE A 390 34.19 8.43 14.93
C ILE A 390 33.26 8.47 16.15
N GLY A 391 32.16 9.23 16.09
CA GLY A 391 31.14 9.26 17.15
C GLY A 391 30.49 7.90 17.41
N LEU A 392 30.20 7.12 16.37
CA LEU A 392 29.71 5.74 16.51
C LEU A 392 30.73 4.83 17.19
N LEU A 393 32.01 4.89 16.79
CA LEU A 393 33.09 4.10 17.38
C LEU A 393 33.37 4.50 18.84
N ALA A 394 33.32 5.80 19.16
CA ALA A 394 33.40 6.30 20.52
C ALA A 394 32.24 5.79 21.37
N THR A 395 31.01 5.78 20.83
CA THR A 395 29.83 5.24 21.51
C THR A 395 29.96 3.74 21.75
N ARG A 396 30.51 2.98 20.79
CA ARG A 396 30.82 1.55 20.96
C ARG A 396 31.78 1.29 22.12
N ARG A 397 32.78 2.16 22.30
CA ARG A 397 33.82 2.00 23.34
C ARG A 397 33.34 2.45 24.72
N TYR A 398 32.62 3.57 24.80
CA TYR A 398 32.33 4.24 26.08
C TYR A 398 30.83 4.43 26.40
N GLY A 399 29.95 4.41 25.41
CA GLY A 399 28.54 4.82 25.56
C GLY A 399 27.53 3.70 25.80
N LEU A 400 27.83 2.45 25.42
CA LEU A 400 26.88 1.33 25.50
C LEU A 400 26.38 0.96 26.90
N GLN A 401 27.11 1.37 27.94
CA GLN A 401 26.79 1.10 29.35
C GLN A 401 26.26 2.34 30.10
N LYS A 402 26.13 3.49 29.42
CA LYS A 402 25.63 4.72 30.03
C LYS A 402 24.12 4.83 29.85
N SER A 403 23.49 5.68 30.66
CA SER A 403 22.05 5.90 30.57
C SER A 403 21.66 6.55 29.24
N TRP A 404 20.75 5.92 28.51
CA TRP A 404 20.25 6.37 27.21
C TRP A 404 19.52 7.72 27.29
N ARG A 405 18.75 7.96 28.35
CA ARG A 405 18.09 9.27 28.61
C ARG A 405 19.11 10.39 28.71
N TYR A 406 20.18 10.16 29.48
CA TYR A 406 21.25 11.13 29.66
C TYR A 406 22.02 11.38 28.36
N LEU A 407 22.41 10.31 27.65
CA LEU A 407 23.13 10.41 26.37
C LEU A 407 22.32 11.17 25.32
N TYR A 408 21.01 10.87 25.20
CA TYR A 408 20.13 11.58 24.27
C TYR A 408 19.99 13.06 24.65
N GLY A 409 19.79 13.35 25.95
CA GLY A 409 19.65 14.72 26.45
C GLY A 409 20.88 15.58 26.17
N VAL A 410 22.07 15.09 26.53
CA VAL A 410 23.35 15.78 26.29
C VAL A 410 23.58 15.99 24.79
N ALA A 411 23.32 14.98 23.97
CA ALA A 411 23.51 15.10 22.53
C ALA A 411 22.53 16.08 21.86
N THR A 412 21.29 16.17 22.32
CA THR A 412 20.32 17.16 21.81
C THR A 412 20.76 18.58 22.17
N ILE A 413 21.17 18.81 23.42
CA ILE A 413 21.68 20.12 23.85
C ILE A 413 22.94 20.50 23.07
N TRP A 414 23.88 19.55 22.88
CA TRP A 414 25.10 19.78 22.11
C TRP A 414 24.77 20.20 20.67
N VAL A 415 23.89 19.47 19.96
CA VAL A 415 23.57 19.82 18.58
C VAL A 415 22.90 21.18 18.46
N VAL A 416 21.91 21.45 19.33
CA VAL A 416 21.24 22.76 19.32
C VAL A 416 22.23 23.87 19.66
N GLY A 417 23.15 23.65 20.60
CA GLY A 417 24.19 24.62 20.95
C GLY A 417 25.14 24.95 19.80
N VAL A 418 25.62 23.95 19.06
CA VAL A 418 26.45 24.15 17.86
C VAL A 418 25.68 24.91 16.78
N ASP A 419 24.40 24.56 16.57
CA ASP A 419 23.56 25.20 15.57
C ASP A 419 23.26 26.67 15.93
N ILE A 420 22.99 26.98 17.21
CA ILE A 420 22.82 28.36 17.71
C ILE A 420 24.05 29.20 17.42
N VAL A 421 25.24 28.71 17.76
CA VAL A 421 26.50 29.44 17.52
C VAL A 421 26.73 29.65 16.04
N THR A 422 26.53 28.61 15.22
CA THR A 422 26.76 28.67 13.77
C THR A 422 25.82 29.69 13.11
N VAL A 423 24.52 29.61 13.42
CA VAL A 423 23.49 30.46 12.83
C VAL A 423 23.58 31.89 13.35
N ALA A 424 23.71 32.11 14.66
CA ALA A 424 23.80 33.46 15.22
C ALA A 424 25.00 34.24 14.65
N CYS A 425 26.18 33.61 14.60
CA CYS A 425 27.38 34.24 14.04
C CYS A 425 27.24 34.54 12.54
N THR A 426 26.53 33.71 11.79
CA THR A 426 26.36 33.87 10.33
C THR A 426 25.28 34.90 9.99
N VAL A 427 24.13 34.84 10.67
CA VAL A 427 22.99 35.74 10.43
C VAL A 427 23.34 37.17 10.80
N PHE A 428 23.96 37.40 11.96
CA PHE A 428 24.34 38.73 12.46
C PHE A 428 25.70 39.23 11.96
N GLN A 429 26.25 38.61 10.90
CA GLN A 429 27.51 39.02 10.26
C GLN A 429 28.76 39.03 11.16
N VAL A 430 28.76 38.32 12.30
CA VAL A 430 29.95 38.20 13.15
C VAL A 430 31.03 37.38 12.45
N LEU A 431 30.66 36.20 11.92
CA LEU A 431 31.52 35.30 11.15
C LEU A 431 30.72 34.65 10.03
N ARG A 432 30.68 35.31 8.86
CA ARG A 432 29.96 34.84 7.67
C ARG A 432 30.93 34.29 6.60
N LYS A 433 31.84 33.40 7.01
CA LYS A 433 32.80 32.73 6.09
C LYS A 433 32.28 31.35 5.68
N ARG A 434 32.55 30.95 4.44
CA ARG A 434 32.21 29.62 3.90
C ARG A 434 32.70 28.47 4.77
N ASP A 435 33.97 28.54 5.17
CA ASP A 435 34.61 27.47 5.93
C ASP A 435 34.03 27.38 7.34
N PHE A 436 33.69 28.52 7.97
CA PHE A 436 33.04 28.54 9.28
C PHE A 436 31.67 27.85 9.25
N TRP A 437 30.80 28.22 8.31
CA TRP A 437 29.45 27.61 8.18
C TRP A 437 29.51 26.10 7.98
N LEU A 438 30.41 25.63 7.11
CA LEU A 438 30.53 24.23 6.75
C LEU A 438 31.19 23.38 7.85
N TYR A 439 32.34 23.82 8.37
CA TYR A 439 33.11 23.01 9.33
C TYR A 439 32.58 23.10 10.76
N MET A 440 31.91 24.17 11.17
CA MET A 440 31.29 24.24 12.51
C MET A 440 30.23 23.15 12.69
N GLN A 441 29.49 22.81 11.64
CA GLN A 441 28.49 21.73 11.64
C GLN A 441 29.11 20.33 11.84
N VAL A 442 30.41 20.14 11.56
CA VAL A 442 31.13 18.88 11.83
C VAL A 442 31.20 18.58 13.32
N LEU A 443 31.29 19.61 14.17
CA LEU A 443 31.34 19.45 15.63
C LEU A 443 30.06 18.84 16.20
N ALA A 444 28.93 18.95 15.50
CA ALA A 444 27.68 18.32 15.89
C ALA A 444 27.62 16.83 15.50
N ALA A 445 28.45 16.35 14.58
CA ALA A 445 28.35 14.99 14.02
C ALA A 445 28.44 13.87 15.08
N PRO A 446 29.34 13.92 16.08
CA PRO A 446 29.37 12.89 17.14
C PRO A 446 28.09 12.86 17.99
N ALA A 447 27.50 14.01 18.28
CA ALA A 447 26.22 14.10 18.99
C ALA A 447 25.03 13.60 18.15
N VAL A 448 25.04 13.84 16.83
CA VAL A 448 24.05 13.24 15.92
C VAL A 448 24.19 11.71 15.91
N ALA A 449 25.41 11.18 15.89
CA ALA A 449 25.66 9.74 15.99
C ALA A 449 25.13 9.14 17.30
N LEU A 450 25.33 9.85 18.41
CA LEU A 450 24.84 9.42 19.73
C LEU A 450 23.30 9.38 19.80
N ARG A 451 22.61 10.39 19.26
CA ARG A 451 21.13 10.39 19.18
C ARG A 451 20.63 9.25 18.30
N PHE A 452 21.23 9.10 17.13
CA PHE A 452 20.86 8.03 16.19
C PHE A 452 20.98 6.65 16.84
N ILE A 453 22.10 6.35 17.49
CA ILE A 453 22.30 5.00 18.05
C ILE A 453 21.38 4.73 19.25
N VAL A 454 21.11 5.72 20.11
CA VAL A 454 20.17 5.60 21.23
C VAL A 454 18.74 5.27 20.74
N GLN A 455 18.34 5.76 19.58
CA GLN A 455 17.03 5.48 19.00
C GLN A 455 16.89 4.04 18.48
N VAL A 456 17.99 3.39 18.09
CA VAL A 456 17.92 2.05 17.45
C VAL A 456 18.45 0.91 18.33
N LEU A 457 19.23 1.19 19.38
CA LEU A 457 19.70 0.18 20.34
C LEU A 457 18.59 -0.58 21.09
N PRO A 458 17.49 0.07 21.54
CA PRO A 458 16.43 -0.62 22.29
C PRO A 458 15.80 -1.79 21.53
N ILE A 459 15.85 -1.76 20.18
CA ILE A 459 15.27 -2.81 19.33
C ILE A 459 15.90 -4.17 19.60
N ILE A 460 17.21 -4.24 19.89
CA ILE A 460 17.91 -5.51 20.18
C ILE A 460 17.28 -6.19 21.39
N GLU A 461 16.96 -5.42 22.43
CA GLU A 461 16.38 -5.92 23.67
C GLU A 461 14.90 -6.28 23.53
N LEU A 462 14.19 -5.56 22.65
CA LEU A 462 12.75 -5.65 22.53
C LEU A 462 12.29 -6.74 21.54
N ALA A 463 13.05 -6.96 20.46
CA ALA A 463 12.68 -7.86 19.38
C ALA A 463 12.48 -9.31 19.86
N PRO A 464 11.24 -9.87 19.74
CA PRO A 464 11.00 -11.27 19.99
C PRO A 464 11.63 -12.16 18.91
N ARG A 465 12.01 -13.38 19.28
CA ARG A 465 12.51 -14.38 18.32
C ARG A 465 11.41 -14.70 17.30
N GLY A 466 11.74 -14.66 16.02
CA GLY A 466 10.81 -14.93 14.91
C GLY A 466 10.12 -13.70 14.30
N ILE A 467 10.20 -12.51 14.91
CA ILE A 467 9.65 -11.26 14.37
C ILE A 467 10.62 -10.07 14.48
N GLU A 468 11.92 -10.34 14.32
CA GLU A 468 12.99 -9.35 14.45
C GLU A 468 12.93 -8.28 13.35
N GLY A 469 12.63 -8.70 12.11
CA GLY A 469 12.48 -7.79 10.97
C GLY A 469 11.25 -6.88 11.13
N THR A 470 10.16 -7.43 11.67
CA THR A 470 8.92 -6.71 11.96
C THR A 470 9.13 -5.68 13.06
N THR A 471 9.80 -6.06 14.16
CA THR A 471 10.09 -5.14 15.28
C THR A 471 10.97 -3.98 14.82
N TYR A 472 12.04 -4.30 14.09
CA TYR A 472 12.94 -3.28 13.55
C TYR A 472 12.23 -2.39 12.53
N GLY A 473 11.48 -3.00 11.61
CA GLY A 473 10.69 -2.31 10.59
C GLY A 473 9.67 -1.35 11.19
N LEU A 474 8.99 -1.75 12.27
CA LEU A 474 7.99 -0.93 12.97
C LEU A 474 8.61 0.35 13.57
N VAL A 475 9.71 0.22 14.31
CA VAL A 475 10.41 1.39 14.89
C VAL A 475 10.89 2.35 13.80
N ILE A 476 11.50 1.82 12.74
CA ILE A 476 12.02 2.62 11.65
C ILE A 476 10.90 3.27 10.83
N THR A 477 9.77 2.59 10.63
CA THR A 477 8.57 3.16 10.00
C THR A 477 8.09 4.38 10.77
N PHE A 478 7.95 4.30 12.10
CA PHE A 478 7.54 5.44 12.94
C PHE A 478 8.51 6.63 12.81
N ARG A 479 9.82 6.36 12.82
CA ARG A 479 10.84 7.38 12.59
C ARG A 479 10.72 8.07 11.22
N HIS A 480 10.51 7.31 10.15
CA HIS A 480 10.36 7.88 8.80
C HIS A 480 9.05 8.64 8.61
N LEU A 481 7.95 8.18 9.23
CA LEU A 481 6.70 8.93 9.26
C LEU A 481 6.85 10.26 10.00
N ALA A 482 7.55 10.25 11.13
CA ALA A 482 7.84 11.45 11.90
C ALA A 482 8.71 12.46 11.12
N ILE A 483 9.72 11.99 10.38
CA ILE A 483 10.54 12.84 9.49
C ILE A 483 9.66 13.53 8.44
N ALA A 484 8.80 12.77 7.76
CA ALA A 484 7.95 13.30 6.71
C ALA A 484 6.93 14.29 7.28
N LEU A 485 6.30 13.96 8.42
CA LEU A 485 5.39 14.86 9.12
C LEU A 485 6.07 16.15 9.58
N GLY A 486 7.31 16.06 10.10
CA GLY A 486 8.10 17.22 10.51
C GLY A 486 8.35 18.19 9.35
N SER A 487 8.70 17.67 8.17
CA SER A 487 8.85 18.48 6.94
C SER A 487 7.54 19.18 6.56
N VAL A 488 6.41 18.46 6.58
CA VAL A 488 5.08 19.00 6.25
C VAL A 488 4.69 20.12 7.21
N VAL A 489 4.80 19.87 8.53
CA VAL A 489 4.46 20.86 9.56
C VAL A 489 5.38 22.08 9.46
N TYR A 490 6.67 21.87 9.25
CA TYR A 490 7.60 22.99 9.11
C TYR A 490 7.35 23.82 7.85
N ASN A 491 7.02 23.19 6.71
CA ASN A 491 6.63 23.93 5.51
C ASN A 491 5.40 24.81 5.77
N ALA A 492 4.42 24.30 6.51
CA ALA A 492 3.24 25.06 6.90
C ALA A 492 3.61 26.25 7.81
N ILE A 493 4.48 26.05 8.81
CA ILE A 493 4.97 27.12 9.70
C ILE A 493 5.79 28.15 8.91
N GLY A 494 6.75 27.68 8.10
CA GLY A 494 7.62 28.49 7.26
C GLY A 494 6.85 29.36 6.27
N SER A 495 5.69 28.91 5.80
CA SER A 495 4.84 29.68 4.89
C SER A 495 4.33 31.01 5.46
N TYR A 496 4.37 31.19 6.79
CA TYR A 496 4.02 32.45 7.45
C TYR A 496 5.18 33.46 7.49
N PHE A 497 6.41 33.00 7.28
CA PHE A 497 7.60 33.85 7.27
C PHE A 497 7.96 34.14 5.80
N ALA A 498 7.84 35.39 5.37
CA ALA A 498 8.10 35.84 4.00
C ALA A 498 9.60 35.94 3.69
N VAL A 499 10.37 34.87 3.90
CA VAL A 499 11.80 34.84 3.60
C VAL A 499 12.00 34.46 2.14
N HIS A 500 12.03 35.44 1.25
CA HIS A 500 12.33 35.23 -0.17
C HIS A 500 13.83 35.28 -0.45
N GLU A 501 14.28 34.59 -1.52
CA GLU A 501 15.69 34.58 -1.92
C GLU A 501 16.21 35.99 -2.24
N GLU A 502 15.39 36.86 -2.83
CA GLU A 502 15.72 38.25 -3.13
C GLU A 502 15.90 39.08 -1.85
N ASP A 503 15.03 38.90 -0.86
CA ASP A 503 15.08 39.59 0.44
C ASP A 503 16.31 39.17 1.27
N VAL A 504 16.73 37.91 1.13
CA VAL A 504 17.97 37.40 1.74
C VAL A 504 19.18 37.98 1.01
N ARG A 505 19.16 38.09 -0.32
CA ARG A 505 20.25 38.75 -1.09
C ARG A 505 20.40 40.24 -0.75
N PHE A 506 19.30 40.94 -0.50
CA PHE A 506 19.33 42.36 -0.07
C PHE A 506 19.85 42.54 1.36
N ASP A 507 19.83 41.49 2.19
CA ASP A 507 20.47 41.40 3.50
C ASP A 507 20.14 42.55 4.48
N SER A 508 18.85 42.92 4.57
CA SER A 508 18.35 43.92 5.52
C SER A 508 18.34 43.41 6.98
N ASN A 509 18.32 44.32 7.96
CA ASN A 509 18.18 43.94 9.37
C ASN A 509 16.84 43.21 9.65
N ALA A 510 15.75 43.62 8.99
CA ALA A 510 14.45 42.96 9.12
C ALA A 510 14.49 41.51 8.61
N THR A 511 15.17 41.25 7.49
CA THR A 511 15.29 39.90 6.91
C THR A 511 16.20 38.99 7.74
N ARG A 512 17.29 39.53 8.32
CA ARG A 512 18.12 38.82 9.31
C ARG A 512 17.30 38.39 10.54
N MET A 513 16.49 39.30 11.09
CA MET A 513 15.63 38.99 12.24
C MET A 513 14.56 37.95 11.90
N GLN A 514 13.92 38.05 10.72
CA GLN A 514 12.95 37.04 10.28
C GLN A 514 13.59 35.65 10.13
N VAL A 515 14.76 35.57 9.48
CA VAL A 515 15.53 34.32 9.35
C VAL A 515 15.87 33.76 10.74
N PHE A 516 16.39 34.60 11.65
CA PHE A 516 16.75 34.16 13.00
C PHE A 516 15.55 33.62 13.79
N VAL A 517 14.39 34.29 13.73
CA VAL A 517 13.16 33.81 14.38
C VAL A 517 12.74 32.43 13.87
N THR A 518 12.90 32.16 12.56
CA THR A 518 12.60 30.81 12.03
C THR A 518 13.47 29.72 12.66
N TYR A 519 14.74 30.02 12.97
CA TYR A 519 15.63 29.07 13.66
C TYR A 519 15.32 28.96 15.15
N VAL A 520 14.96 30.06 15.82
CA VAL A 520 14.51 30.02 17.22
C VAL A 520 13.32 29.08 17.39
N ILE A 521 12.33 29.13 16.49
CA ILE A 521 11.20 28.20 16.48
C ILE A 521 11.67 26.75 16.32
N VAL A 522 12.60 26.50 15.39
CA VAL A 522 13.18 25.16 15.18
C VAL A 522 13.87 24.67 16.45
N TRP A 523 14.71 25.48 17.11
CA TRP A 523 15.42 25.10 18.32
C TRP A 523 14.49 24.83 19.50
N ILE A 524 13.43 25.63 19.67
CA ILE A 524 12.40 25.39 20.69
C ILE A 524 11.73 24.02 20.45
N ILE A 525 11.35 23.72 19.21
CA ILE A 525 10.73 22.44 18.87
C ILE A 525 11.70 21.27 19.06
N GLN A 526 12.98 21.44 18.69
CA GLN A 526 14.00 20.42 18.92
C GLN A 526 14.24 20.15 20.41
N LEU A 527 14.32 21.21 21.24
CA LEU A 527 14.49 21.09 22.69
C LEU A 527 13.23 20.52 23.37
N ALA A 528 12.04 20.73 22.81
CA ALA A 528 10.80 20.13 23.32
C ALA A 528 10.86 18.59 23.32
N SER A 529 11.70 17.96 22.48
CA SER A 529 11.95 16.51 22.53
C SER A 529 12.44 16.01 23.90
N LEU A 530 13.12 16.88 24.67
CA LEU A 530 13.63 16.55 26.01
C LEU A 530 12.50 16.28 27.02
N GLY A 531 11.32 16.90 26.84
CA GLY A 531 10.14 16.66 27.67
C GLY A 531 9.62 15.23 27.59
N PHE A 532 9.95 14.52 26.50
CA PHE A 532 9.50 13.15 26.22
C PHE A 532 10.52 12.07 26.59
N LEU A 533 11.65 12.44 27.21
CA LEU A 533 12.69 11.50 27.64
C LEU A 533 12.20 10.41 28.60
N LYS A 534 11.09 10.65 29.31
CA LYS A 534 10.48 9.64 30.20
C LYS A 534 9.99 8.40 29.44
N PHE A 535 9.65 8.54 28.15
CA PHE A 535 9.22 7.41 27.31
C PHE A 535 10.37 6.53 26.84
N LEU A 536 11.60 7.06 26.77
CA LEU A 536 12.79 6.29 26.47
C LEU A 536 13.25 5.52 27.72
N PRO A 537 13.50 4.20 27.69
CA PRO A 537 14.06 3.47 28.82
C PRO A 537 15.47 3.99 29.20
N ARG A 538 15.87 3.93 30.48
CA ARG A 538 17.20 4.41 30.92
C ARG A 538 18.33 3.55 30.39
N GLN A 539 18.14 2.23 30.26
CA GLN A 539 19.18 1.29 29.83
C GLN A 539 18.57 -0.08 29.43
N LYS A 540 19.40 -0.96 28.88
CA LYS A 540 19.09 -2.35 28.48
C LYS A 540 18.26 -3.12 29.51
N LEU A 541 18.64 -3.07 30.79
CA LEU A 541 17.97 -3.82 31.86
C LEU A 541 16.52 -3.33 32.08
N GLU A 542 16.26 -2.02 32.04
CA GLU A 542 14.92 -1.47 32.17
C GLU A 542 14.04 -1.88 30.99
N VAL A 543 14.59 -1.97 29.77
CA VAL A 543 13.84 -2.48 28.60
C VAL A 543 13.43 -3.94 28.83
N GLN A 544 14.34 -4.76 29.35
CA GLN A 544 14.03 -6.16 29.66
C GLN A 544 12.96 -6.24 30.74
N GLN A 545 13.09 -5.49 31.84
CA GLN A 545 12.07 -5.42 32.89
C GLN A 545 10.71 -5.00 32.35
N LEU A 546 10.64 -3.98 31.50
CA LEU A 546 9.39 -3.54 30.86
C LEU A 546 8.82 -4.59 29.90
N ARG A 547 9.67 -5.36 29.22
CA ARG A 547 9.25 -6.44 28.34
C ARG A 547 8.64 -7.61 29.13
N TYR A 548 9.22 -7.96 30.27
CA TYR A 548 8.78 -9.09 31.11
C TYR A 548 7.61 -8.73 32.04
N TYR A 549 7.61 -7.52 32.61
CA TYR A 549 6.70 -7.12 33.70
C TYR A 549 5.89 -5.84 33.41
N GLY A 550 6.08 -5.20 32.25
CA GLY A 550 5.46 -3.90 31.95
C GLY A 550 3.96 -3.94 31.64
N GLY A 551 3.37 -5.13 31.51
CA GLY A 551 1.96 -5.32 31.18
C GLY A 551 1.59 -5.01 29.72
N TYR A 552 0.34 -5.30 29.37
CA TYR A 552 -0.22 -5.13 28.03
C TYR A 552 -1.44 -4.21 28.07
N SER A 553 -1.56 -3.31 27.10
CA SER A 553 -2.71 -2.43 26.96
C SER A 553 -3.30 -2.51 25.54
N THR A 554 -4.55 -2.93 25.46
CA THR A 554 -5.30 -3.02 24.20
C THR A 554 -5.55 -1.64 23.58
N SER A 555 -5.89 -0.64 24.41
CA SER A 555 -6.10 0.74 23.97
C SER A 555 -4.82 1.38 23.43
N ALA A 556 -3.68 1.12 24.06
CA ALA A 556 -2.38 1.57 23.56
C ALA A 556 -2.03 0.94 22.21
N GLY A 557 -2.30 -0.36 22.03
CA GLY A 557 -2.13 -1.05 20.74
C GLY A 557 -2.97 -0.42 19.62
N TRP A 558 -4.24 -0.11 19.88
CA TRP A 558 -5.09 0.60 18.92
C TRP A 558 -4.63 2.03 18.65
N LEU A 559 -4.14 2.75 19.66
CA LEU A 559 -3.57 4.09 19.49
C LEU A 559 -2.34 4.07 18.57
N VAL A 560 -1.45 3.09 18.73
CA VAL A 560 -0.28 2.91 17.84
C VAL A 560 -0.73 2.70 16.39
N ILE A 561 -1.72 1.81 16.16
CA ILE A 561 -2.26 1.58 14.81
C ILE A 561 -2.93 2.84 14.26
N GLY A 562 -3.72 3.56 15.08
CA GLY A 562 -4.39 4.78 14.68
C GLY A 562 -3.41 5.89 14.27
N VAL A 563 -2.35 6.11 15.05
CA VAL A 563 -1.27 7.05 14.71
C VAL A 563 -0.55 6.61 13.44
N LEU A 564 -0.22 5.33 13.33
CA LEU A 564 0.46 4.78 12.15
C LEU A 564 -0.35 5.03 10.86
N LEU A 565 -1.63 4.65 10.85
CA LEU A 565 -2.50 4.78 9.69
C LEU A 565 -2.81 6.24 9.37
N SER A 566 -3.17 7.05 10.36
CA SER A 566 -3.50 8.47 10.13
C SER A 566 -2.32 9.28 9.58
N VAL A 567 -1.12 9.12 10.16
CA VAL A 567 0.07 9.82 9.70
C VAL A 567 0.54 9.28 8.36
N LEU A 568 0.46 7.96 8.13
CA LEU A 568 0.77 7.38 6.83
C LEU A 568 -0.14 7.95 5.75
N THR A 569 -1.46 8.00 5.99
CA THR A 569 -2.42 8.60 5.05
C THR A 569 -2.11 10.08 4.82
N LEU A 570 -1.88 10.86 5.88
CA LEU A 570 -1.54 12.28 5.73
C LEU A 570 -0.27 12.46 4.89
N VAL A 571 0.81 11.75 5.22
CA VAL A 571 2.11 11.87 4.54
C VAL A 571 2.02 11.41 3.09
N THR A 572 1.32 10.31 2.80
CA THR A 572 1.15 9.86 1.42
C THR A 572 0.31 10.85 0.63
N THR A 573 -0.77 11.38 1.19
CA THR A 573 -1.58 12.44 0.55
C THR A 573 -0.74 13.69 0.28
N THR A 574 0.03 14.20 1.25
CA THR A 574 0.87 15.40 1.04
C THR A 574 1.98 15.17 0.03
N ASN A 575 2.59 13.98 0.06
CA ASN A 575 3.60 13.60 -0.92
C ASN A 575 3.01 13.55 -2.32
N MET A 576 1.80 12.99 -2.49
CA MET A 576 1.08 12.99 -3.77
C MET A 576 0.76 14.42 -4.21
N LEU A 577 0.22 15.26 -3.33
CA LEU A 577 -0.06 16.67 -3.62
C LEU A 577 1.21 17.45 -4.03
N SER A 578 2.39 17.08 -3.53
CA SER A 578 3.65 17.73 -3.92
C SER A 578 4.10 17.39 -5.36
N LEU A 579 3.53 16.36 -5.98
CA LEU A 579 3.87 15.94 -7.35
C LEU A 579 3.27 16.86 -8.42
N PHE A 580 2.16 17.56 -8.12
CA PHE A 580 1.46 18.39 -9.11
C PHE A 580 1.85 19.85 -8.98
N LYS A 581 2.07 20.52 -10.12
CA LYS A 581 2.30 21.96 -10.18
C LYS A 581 1.17 22.75 -9.48
N SER A 582 -0.09 22.40 -9.75
CA SER A 582 -1.30 23.09 -9.23
C SER A 582 -1.48 23.01 -7.71
N THR A 583 -1.02 21.93 -7.07
CA THR A 583 -1.11 21.71 -5.61
C THR A 583 0.21 21.89 -4.89
N SER A 584 1.33 21.97 -5.60
CA SER A 584 2.67 22.19 -5.03
C SER A 584 2.78 23.51 -4.25
N CYS A 585 1.96 24.51 -4.59
CA CYS A 585 1.90 25.80 -3.89
C CYS A 585 0.93 25.83 -2.69
N LEU A 586 0.30 24.69 -2.32
CA LEU A 586 -0.38 24.55 -1.03
C LEU A 586 0.63 24.64 0.12
N ARG A 587 0.30 25.37 1.20
CA ARG A 587 1.19 25.56 2.37
C ARG A 587 1.70 24.25 2.99
N VAL A 588 0.92 23.19 2.87
CA VAL A 588 1.21 21.85 3.39
C VAL A 588 2.10 21.05 2.43
N ALA A 589 2.08 21.37 1.13
CA ALA A 589 2.83 20.66 0.07
C ALA A 589 4.11 21.41 -0.39
N GLY A 590 4.20 22.73 -0.20
CA GLY A 590 5.35 23.53 -0.63
C GLY A 590 5.38 24.99 -0.16
N VAL A 591 6.46 25.69 -0.54
CA VAL A 591 6.76 27.08 -0.19
C VAL A 591 6.08 28.02 -1.20
N ARG A 592 5.55 29.15 -0.71
CA ARG A 592 4.81 30.17 -1.47
C ARG A 592 5.66 30.74 -2.63
N ILE A 593 5.21 30.59 -3.87
CA ILE A 593 5.78 31.23 -5.07
C ILE A 593 5.20 32.66 -5.20
N LYS A 594 5.94 33.57 -5.85
CA LYS A 594 5.64 35.02 -6.02
C LYS A 594 4.19 35.31 -6.42
N TYR A 595 3.69 36.48 -6.00
CA TYR A 595 2.38 37.04 -6.33
C TYR A 595 2.06 37.16 -7.83
N HIS A 596 3.08 37.12 -8.70
CA HIS A 596 2.91 37.26 -10.15
C HIS A 596 2.58 35.95 -10.91
N ASP A 597 2.81 34.76 -10.32
CA ASP A 597 2.51 33.44 -10.92
C ASP A 597 1.25 32.77 -10.31
N LEU A 598 0.45 33.55 -9.58
CA LEU A 598 -0.66 33.06 -8.76
C LEU A 598 -1.96 32.76 -9.55
N SER A 599 -1.97 32.97 -10.88
CA SER A 599 -3.13 32.66 -11.72
C SER A 599 -3.43 31.16 -11.84
N ASP A 600 -2.40 30.30 -11.67
CA ASP A 600 -2.49 28.86 -11.92
C ASP A 600 -2.61 28.00 -10.64
N CYS A 601 -2.61 28.62 -9.44
CA CYS A 601 -2.63 27.90 -8.17
C CYS A 601 -4.04 27.86 -7.55
N PHE A 602 -4.48 26.67 -7.13
CA PHE A 602 -5.82 26.35 -6.59
C PHE A 602 -6.31 27.29 -5.46
N CYS A 603 -5.40 27.95 -4.74
CA CYS A 603 -5.72 28.86 -3.63
C CYS A 603 -6.14 30.28 -4.03
N SER A 604 -5.82 30.77 -5.22
CA SER A 604 -6.12 32.17 -5.61
C SER A 604 -7.63 32.43 -5.65
N ASN A 605 -8.41 31.47 -6.19
CA ASN A 605 -9.86 31.58 -6.25
C ASN A 605 -10.58 31.30 -4.92
N TYR A 606 -9.96 30.53 -4.00
CA TYR A 606 -10.58 30.19 -2.71
C TYR A 606 -10.37 31.29 -1.65
N GLN A 607 -9.22 31.98 -1.64
CA GLN A 607 -9.01 33.13 -0.73
C GLN A 607 -9.88 34.33 -1.11
N ILE A 608 -10.08 34.60 -2.40
CA ILE A 608 -11.00 35.66 -2.87
C ILE A 608 -12.46 35.32 -2.49
N MET A 609 -12.83 34.03 -2.54
CA MET A 609 -14.16 33.57 -2.13
C MET A 609 -14.36 33.61 -0.62
N LEU A 610 -13.35 33.24 0.18
CA LEU A 610 -13.40 33.30 1.66
C LEU A 610 -13.40 34.73 2.21
N ASP A 611 -12.68 35.67 1.56
CA ASP A 611 -12.74 37.09 1.94
C ASP A 611 -14.07 37.75 1.54
N ARG A 612 -14.74 37.27 0.47
CA ARG A 612 -16.14 37.64 0.17
C ARG A 612 -17.12 37.02 1.17
N PHE A 613 -16.91 35.78 1.60
CA PHE A 613 -17.76 35.13 2.61
C PHE A 613 -17.58 35.71 4.02
N ARG A 614 -16.37 36.16 4.39
CA ARG A 614 -16.12 36.84 5.68
C ARG A 614 -16.77 38.21 5.78
N LYS A 615 -16.98 38.92 4.66
CA LYS A 615 -17.68 40.20 4.64
C LYS A 615 -19.21 40.08 4.75
N LEU A 616 -19.77 38.87 4.72
CA LEU A 616 -21.23 38.65 4.69
C LEU A 616 -21.82 37.98 5.94
N ARG A 617 -21.07 37.79 7.03
CA ARG A 617 -21.62 37.17 8.25
C ARG A 617 -21.20 37.90 9.51
N GLY A 618 -22.12 38.72 10.04
CA GLY A 618 -22.04 39.29 11.38
C GLY A 618 -22.18 38.22 12.48
N PRO A 619 -21.81 38.56 13.73
CA PRO A 619 -21.60 37.59 14.78
C PRO A 619 -22.92 37.17 15.44
N ARG A 620 -23.16 35.87 15.56
CA ARG A 620 -24.08 35.31 16.55
C ARG A 620 -23.45 34.10 17.24
N THR A 621 -23.18 34.31 18.52
CA THR A 621 -22.99 33.31 19.58
C THR A 621 -24.26 32.49 19.77
N PHE A 622 -24.16 31.20 20.07
CA PHE A 622 -24.70 30.58 21.30
C PHE A 622 -24.31 29.09 21.40
N SER A 623 -23.81 28.74 22.58
CA SER A 623 -23.62 27.42 23.17
C SER A 623 -24.95 26.68 23.40
N PHE A 624 -24.95 25.34 23.47
CA PHE A 624 -25.53 24.55 24.58
C PHE A 624 -25.39 23.03 24.35
N LEU A 625 -24.87 22.35 25.37
CA LEU A 625 -25.07 20.94 25.74
C LEU A 625 -26.10 20.96 26.89
N PRO A 626 -26.96 19.95 27.09
CA PRO A 626 -26.58 18.90 28.04
C PRO A 626 -27.15 17.48 27.79
N SER A 627 -26.60 16.58 28.61
CA SER A 627 -26.76 15.13 28.81
C SER A 627 -28.14 14.63 29.25
N ILE A 628 -28.48 13.36 28.92
CA ILE A 628 -29.17 12.39 29.81
C ILE A 628 -28.55 10.98 29.64
N LYS A 629 -28.50 10.25 30.77
CA LYS A 629 -27.87 8.95 31.07
C LYS A 629 -28.84 7.74 31.04
N HIS A 630 -28.25 6.57 30.74
CA HIS A 630 -28.47 5.17 31.22
C HIS A 630 -29.80 4.41 31.10
N SER A 631 -29.69 3.15 30.63
CA SER A 631 -29.90 1.95 31.47
C SER A 631 -29.16 0.71 30.92
N HIS A 632 -28.47 -0.01 31.81
CA HIS A 632 -27.81 -1.31 31.61
C HIS A 632 -28.82 -2.46 31.51
N HIS A 633 -28.42 -3.53 30.81
CA HIS A 633 -28.66 -4.92 31.25
C HIS A 633 -27.47 -5.77 30.78
N ASP A 634 -26.64 -6.18 31.74
CA ASP A 634 -25.72 -7.32 31.69
C ASP A 634 -26.45 -8.56 32.26
N VAL A 635 -26.03 -9.76 31.81
CA VAL A 635 -26.14 -11.15 32.36
C VAL A 635 -25.96 -12.07 31.11
N ASP A 636 -25.02 -13.00 30.93
CA ASP A 636 -23.92 -13.57 31.73
C ASP A 636 -22.87 -14.16 30.76
N ASP A 637 -21.60 -14.13 31.18
CA ASP A 637 -20.56 -15.09 30.77
C ASP A 637 -20.79 -16.41 31.53
N GLU A 638 -20.82 -17.55 30.83
CA GLU A 638 -20.03 -18.75 31.15
C GLU A 638 -20.47 -19.97 30.31
N MET A 639 -19.52 -20.89 30.15
CA MET A 639 -19.62 -22.23 29.53
C MET A 639 -19.35 -22.29 28.01
N TYR A 640 -18.11 -22.64 27.66
CA TYR A 640 -17.79 -23.93 27.03
C TYR A 640 -16.26 -24.09 26.89
N GLN A 641 -15.65 -24.72 27.90
CA GLN A 641 -14.51 -25.62 27.70
C GLN A 641 -15.04 -27.06 27.75
N SER A 642 -14.31 -27.94 27.04
CA SER A 642 -14.50 -29.39 26.83
C SER A 642 -15.64 -29.81 25.89
N HIS A 643 -15.30 -30.20 24.66
CA HIS A 643 -15.11 -31.62 24.33
C HIS A 643 -14.31 -31.74 23.03
N GLN A 644 -13.16 -32.41 23.13
CA GLN A 644 -12.41 -32.94 22.02
C GLN A 644 -12.61 -34.45 22.09
N GLU A 645 -13.55 -34.97 21.31
CA GLU A 645 -13.59 -36.34 20.80
C GLU A 645 -14.72 -36.47 19.76
N ASP A 646 -14.44 -37.27 18.72
CA ASP A 646 -15.28 -37.68 17.59
C ASP A 646 -15.58 -36.68 16.44
N GLY A 647 -14.62 -36.58 15.52
CA GLY A 647 -14.80 -37.21 14.18
C GLY A 647 -15.89 -36.74 13.22
N ARG A 648 -16.65 -35.66 13.47
CA ARG A 648 -17.57 -35.09 12.48
C ARG A 648 -17.60 -33.56 12.59
N CYS A 649 -17.07 -32.87 11.57
CA CYS A 649 -17.10 -31.41 11.53
C CYS A 649 -18.55 -30.93 11.39
N ASP A 650 -19.08 -30.30 12.44
CA ASP A 650 -20.47 -29.85 12.51
C ASP A 650 -20.77 -28.86 11.36
N GLY A 651 -21.58 -29.33 10.40
CA GLY A 651 -22.14 -28.52 9.32
C GLY A 651 -21.32 -28.30 8.03
N ALA A 652 -20.12 -28.88 7.83
CA ALA A 652 -19.38 -28.77 6.55
C ALA A 652 -20.14 -29.43 5.37
N LEU A 653 -20.07 -28.86 4.15
CA LEU A 653 -20.75 -29.43 2.96
C LEU A 653 -19.92 -30.53 2.28
N ARG A 654 -18.61 -30.57 2.54
CA ARG A 654 -17.67 -31.48 1.89
C ARG A 654 -16.62 -31.98 2.85
N ASP A 655 -16.22 -33.23 2.66
CA ASP A 655 -15.15 -33.85 3.45
C ASP A 655 -13.79 -33.19 3.16
N GLY A 656 -13.04 -32.94 4.23
CA GLY A 656 -11.72 -32.34 4.19
C GLY A 656 -11.55 -31.25 5.23
N VAL A 657 -10.30 -31.03 5.67
CA VAL A 657 -10.00 -29.98 6.64
C VAL A 657 -10.12 -28.62 5.95
N ALA A 658 -10.79 -27.66 6.61
CA ALA A 658 -10.81 -26.27 6.18
C ALA A 658 -9.38 -25.75 6.00
N LEU A 659 -9.12 -25.09 4.88
CA LEU A 659 -7.77 -24.66 4.53
C LEU A 659 -7.26 -23.61 5.51
N THR A 660 -6.10 -23.89 6.11
CA THR A 660 -5.33 -22.85 6.77
C THR A 660 -4.68 -21.95 5.71
N PHE A 661 -4.70 -20.63 5.92
CA PHE A 661 -4.17 -19.58 5.02
C PHE A 661 -2.68 -19.71 4.59
N ARG A 662 -1.99 -20.80 4.93
CA ARG A 662 -0.56 -21.03 4.73
C ARG A 662 -0.24 -22.24 3.86
N SER A 663 -1.23 -22.93 3.29
CA SER A 663 -0.97 -24.08 2.42
C SER A 663 -0.35 -23.64 1.09
N ALA A 664 0.54 -24.47 0.53
CA ALA A 664 1.14 -24.25 -0.79
C ALA A 664 0.07 -24.08 -1.88
N GLU A 665 -1.04 -24.82 -1.76
CA GLU A 665 -2.17 -24.80 -2.68
C GLU A 665 -2.86 -23.43 -2.74
N LEU A 666 -2.90 -22.70 -1.63
CA LEU A 666 -3.50 -21.37 -1.57
C LEU A 666 -2.63 -20.31 -2.26
N TYR A 667 -1.29 -20.44 -2.24
CA TYR A 667 -0.41 -19.48 -2.92
C TYR A 667 -0.61 -19.48 -4.43
N GLY A 668 -0.79 -20.67 -5.03
CA GLY A 668 -1.11 -20.80 -6.45
C GLY A 668 -2.43 -20.10 -6.80
N LEU A 669 -3.44 -20.27 -5.96
CA LEU A 669 -4.77 -19.66 -6.12
C LEU A 669 -4.73 -18.13 -5.93
N ILE A 670 -4.02 -17.65 -4.90
CA ILE A 670 -3.82 -16.22 -4.62
C ILE A 670 -3.16 -15.52 -5.82
N ALA A 671 -2.15 -16.15 -6.44
CA ALA A 671 -1.48 -15.60 -7.60
C ALA A 671 -2.42 -15.43 -8.81
N GLN A 672 -3.39 -16.34 -9.00
CA GLN A 672 -4.42 -16.19 -10.05
C GLN A 672 -5.26 -14.95 -9.81
N TYR A 673 -5.85 -14.81 -8.62
CA TYR A 673 -6.73 -13.68 -8.29
C TYR A 673 -5.98 -12.35 -8.24
N ALA A 674 -4.70 -12.36 -7.87
CA ALA A 674 -3.82 -11.19 -7.96
C ALA A 674 -3.65 -10.73 -9.41
N ALA A 675 -3.35 -11.65 -10.33
CA ALA A 675 -3.19 -11.33 -11.74
C ALA A 675 -4.53 -10.90 -12.40
N VAL A 676 -5.63 -11.58 -12.07
CA VAL A 676 -6.98 -11.17 -12.50
C VAL A 676 -7.29 -9.77 -11.98
N GLY A 677 -6.96 -9.49 -10.71
CA GLY A 677 -7.11 -8.18 -10.10
C GLY A 677 -6.38 -7.08 -10.87
N LEU A 678 -5.11 -7.31 -11.22
CA LEU A 678 -4.30 -6.39 -12.03
C LEU A 678 -4.98 -6.10 -13.38
N MET A 679 -5.42 -7.14 -14.09
CA MET A 679 -6.07 -6.98 -15.40
C MET A 679 -7.42 -6.28 -15.31
N MET A 680 -8.21 -6.58 -14.29
CA MET A 680 -9.49 -5.91 -14.01
C MET A 680 -9.32 -4.44 -13.62
N GLY A 681 -8.21 -4.09 -12.98
CA GLY A 681 -7.87 -2.70 -12.67
C GLY A 681 -7.32 -1.93 -13.86
N ALA A 682 -6.69 -2.61 -14.83
CA ALA A 682 -6.06 -1.95 -15.96
C ALA A 682 -7.00 -1.81 -17.16
N LEU A 683 -7.51 -2.91 -17.74
CA LEU A 683 -8.22 -2.85 -19.03
C LEU A 683 -9.47 -1.97 -19.01
N PRO A 684 -10.40 -2.10 -18.05
CA PRO A 684 -11.57 -1.22 -17.99
C PRO A 684 -11.19 0.25 -17.76
N SER A 685 -10.15 0.50 -16.96
CA SER A 685 -9.69 1.85 -16.61
C SER A 685 -9.02 2.57 -17.77
N VAL A 686 -8.57 1.85 -18.80
CA VAL A 686 -8.03 2.45 -20.03
C VAL A 686 -9.13 3.02 -20.94
N ILE A 687 -10.39 2.59 -20.81
CA ILE A 687 -11.49 3.01 -21.69
C ILE A 687 -11.65 4.55 -21.70
N THR A 688 -11.67 5.18 -20.53
CA THR A 688 -11.84 6.64 -20.43
C THR A 688 -10.62 7.43 -20.97
N PRO A 689 -9.36 7.19 -20.55
CA PRO A 689 -8.18 7.86 -21.11
C PRO A 689 -7.97 7.59 -22.60
N PHE A 690 -8.09 6.34 -23.04
CA PHE A 690 -7.76 5.98 -24.41
C PHE A 690 -8.95 6.12 -25.37
N LEU A 691 -10.07 5.46 -25.13
CA LEU A 691 -11.21 5.51 -26.05
C LEU A 691 -11.96 6.85 -25.93
N GLY A 692 -12.12 7.34 -24.69
CA GLY A 692 -12.79 8.59 -24.39
C GLY A 692 -11.97 9.83 -24.74
N TYR A 693 -10.82 10.03 -24.10
CA TYR A 693 -10.05 11.26 -24.29
C TYR A 693 -9.18 11.23 -25.56
N TYR A 694 -8.41 10.17 -25.79
CA TYR A 694 -7.45 10.13 -26.90
C TYR A 694 -8.14 9.95 -28.27
N LEU A 695 -9.09 9.01 -28.37
CA LEU A 695 -9.84 8.74 -29.60
C LEU A 695 -11.13 9.54 -29.75
N ASN A 696 -11.63 10.20 -28.68
CA ASN A 696 -12.91 10.92 -28.67
C ASN A 696 -14.11 10.08 -29.16
N MET A 697 -14.16 8.82 -28.75
CA MET A 697 -15.31 7.96 -29.05
C MET A 697 -16.58 8.47 -28.37
N GLU A 698 -17.72 8.32 -29.05
CA GLU A 698 -19.02 8.73 -28.52
C GLU A 698 -19.40 7.87 -27.30
N GLY A 699 -20.16 8.45 -26.36
CA GLY A 699 -20.59 7.75 -25.15
C GLY A 699 -21.29 6.40 -25.41
N GLN A 700 -21.99 6.27 -26.56
CA GLN A 700 -22.59 5.00 -26.98
C GLN A 700 -21.54 3.91 -27.26
N ALA A 701 -20.42 4.29 -27.88
CA ALA A 701 -19.34 3.39 -28.25
C ALA A 701 -18.48 3.00 -27.04
N THR A 702 -18.19 3.93 -26.11
CA THR A 702 -17.49 3.61 -24.86
C THR A 702 -18.35 2.74 -23.92
N THR A 703 -19.68 2.95 -23.91
CA THR A 703 -20.64 2.06 -23.22
C THR A 703 -20.65 0.67 -23.85
N SER A 704 -20.61 0.56 -25.19
CA SER A 704 -20.47 -0.71 -25.91
C SER A 704 -19.17 -1.43 -25.56
N ALA A 705 -18.07 -0.69 -25.43
CA ALA A 705 -16.77 -1.25 -25.09
C ALA A 705 -16.76 -1.88 -23.69
N ARG A 706 -17.33 -1.20 -22.69
CA ARG A 706 -17.52 -1.79 -21.35
C ARG A 706 -18.41 -3.03 -21.40
N GLY A 707 -19.50 -2.97 -22.17
CA GLY A 707 -20.38 -4.12 -22.39
C GLY A 707 -19.64 -5.33 -22.98
N LEU A 708 -18.78 -5.13 -23.97
CA LEU A 708 -18.00 -6.22 -24.58
C LEU A 708 -16.96 -6.82 -23.65
N LEU A 709 -16.27 -6.00 -22.86
CA LEU A 709 -15.41 -6.53 -21.79
C LEU A 709 -16.24 -7.34 -20.78
N GLY A 710 -17.46 -6.91 -20.47
CA GLY A 710 -18.41 -7.64 -19.63
C GLY A 710 -18.87 -8.98 -20.22
N ILE A 711 -19.07 -9.07 -21.54
CA ILE A 711 -19.56 -10.30 -22.20
C ILE A 711 -18.64 -11.50 -21.99
N ALA A 712 -17.32 -11.30 -21.92
CA ALA A 712 -16.40 -12.40 -21.62
C ALA A 712 -16.73 -13.09 -20.29
N TRP A 713 -17.18 -12.32 -19.29
CA TRP A 713 -17.64 -12.84 -17.98
C TRP A 713 -18.99 -13.54 -18.05
N SER A 714 -19.76 -13.35 -19.12
CA SER A 714 -21.02 -14.06 -19.40
C SER A 714 -20.78 -15.43 -20.06
N LEU A 715 -19.54 -15.76 -20.42
CA LEU A 715 -19.20 -17.07 -20.99
C LEU A 715 -18.72 -18.08 -19.93
N LYS A 716 -18.70 -17.68 -18.66
CA LYS A 716 -18.15 -18.50 -17.55
C LYS A 716 -18.79 -19.88 -17.45
N VAL A 717 -20.11 -19.99 -17.66
CA VAL A 717 -20.81 -21.28 -17.62
C VAL A 717 -20.28 -22.27 -18.66
N PHE A 718 -20.06 -21.83 -19.89
CA PHE A 718 -19.56 -22.69 -20.97
C PHE A 718 -18.13 -23.12 -20.70
N ILE A 719 -17.30 -22.17 -20.24
CA ILE A 719 -15.91 -22.45 -19.83
C ILE A 719 -15.89 -23.45 -18.66
N GLY A 720 -16.78 -23.30 -17.68
CA GLY A 720 -16.90 -24.19 -16.54
C GLY A 720 -17.28 -25.61 -16.98
N ILE A 721 -18.28 -25.76 -17.86
CA ILE A 721 -18.67 -27.04 -18.45
C ILE A 721 -17.51 -27.68 -19.22
N ILE A 722 -16.76 -26.90 -20.01
CA ILE A 722 -15.60 -27.40 -20.76
C ILE A 722 -14.51 -27.88 -19.80
N SER A 723 -14.18 -27.10 -18.78
CA SER A 723 -13.19 -27.45 -17.77
C SER A 723 -13.59 -28.68 -16.96
N ASP A 724 -14.87 -28.85 -16.65
CA ASP A 724 -15.41 -30.01 -15.92
C ASP A 724 -15.43 -31.28 -16.78
N CYS A 725 -15.74 -31.17 -18.08
CA CYS A 725 -15.93 -32.33 -18.97
C CYS A 725 -14.67 -32.80 -19.70
N PHE A 726 -13.67 -31.94 -19.89
CA PHE A 726 -12.49 -32.20 -20.73
C PHE A 726 -11.18 -32.03 -19.94
N PRO A 727 -10.81 -33.00 -19.08
CA PRO A 727 -9.50 -32.98 -18.43
C PRO A 727 -8.38 -33.12 -19.47
N ILE A 728 -7.43 -32.18 -19.48
CA ILE A 728 -6.25 -32.21 -20.35
C ILE A 728 -5.11 -32.87 -19.56
N CYS A 729 -4.54 -33.95 -20.10
CA CYS A 729 -3.52 -34.76 -19.41
C CYS A 729 -3.93 -35.25 -18.00
N GLY A 730 -5.24 -35.44 -17.77
CA GLY A 730 -5.81 -35.86 -16.49
C GLY A 730 -6.06 -34.73 -15.48
N TYR A 731 -5.78 -33.48 -15.81
CA TYR A 731 -6.06 -32.30 -14.97
C TYR A 731 -7.25 -31.50 -15.53
N ARG A 732 -8.20 -31.13 -14.67
CA ARG A 732 -9.43 -30.40 -15.03
C ARG A 732 -9.25 -28.88 -15.02
N ARG A 733 -8.35 -28.32 -14.20
CA ARG A 733 -8.25 -26.86 -13.95
C ARG A 733 -6.92 -26.27 -14.43
N ARG A 734 -5.80 -26.83 -14.02
CA ARG A 734 -4.45 -26.28 -14.25
C ARG A 734 -4.14 -25.99 -15.73
N PRO A 735 -4.47 -26.87 -16.71
CA PRO A 735 -4.21 -26.60 -18.12
C PRO A 735 -5.03 -25.43 -18.67
N PHE A 736 -6.29 -25.29 -18.25
CA PHE A 736 -7.15 -24.18 -18.67
C PHE A 736 -6.67 -22.84 -18.13
N MET A 737 -6.15 -22.81 -16.89
CA MET A 737 -5.49 -21.60 -16.36
C MET A 737 -4.34 -21.14 -17.25
N ILE A 738 -3.47 -22.08 -17.68
CA ILE A 738 -2.33 -21.75 -18.55
C ILE A 738 -2.81 -21.27 -19.92
N ILE A 739 -3.77 -21.97 -20.54
CA ILE A 739 -4.33 -21.57 -21.84
C ILE A 739 -4.93 -20.17 -21.78
N GLY A 740 -5.66 -19.86 -20.70
CA GLY A 740 -6.25 -18.55 -20.48
C GLY A 740 -5.21 -17.43 -20.39
N TRP A 741 -4.17 -17.61 -19.58
CA TRP A 741 -3.07 -16.63 -19.47
C TRP A 741 -2.28 -16.48 -20.76
N MET A 742 -2.04 -17.57 -21.50
CA MET A 742 -1.39 -17.52 -22.80
C MET A 742 -2.20 -16.71 -23.82
N LEU A 743 -3.52 -16.91 -23.88
CA LEU A 743 -4.41 -16.11 -24.73
C LEU A 743 -4.40 -14.63 -24.32
N CYS A 744 -4.43 -14.35 -23.01
CA CYS A 744 -4.38 -12.99 -22.49
C CYS A 744 -3.08 -12.28 -22.90
N ILE A 745 -1.93 -12.92 -22.67
CA ILE A 745 -0.59 -12.39 -23.04
C ILE A 745 -0.51 -12.18 -24.55
N LEU A 746 -0.98 -13.13 -25.35
CA LEU A 746 -0.98 -13.00 -26.81
C LEU A 746 -1.75 -11.77 -27.26
N CYS A 747 -2.98 -11.57 -26.77
CA CYS A 747 -3.78 -10.40 -27.12
C CYS A 747 -3.14 -9.09 -26.66
N LEU A 748 -2.50 -9.05 -25.48
CA LEU A 748 -1.77 -7.88 -24.99
C LEU A 748 -0.56 -7.55 -25.88
N VAL A 749 0.21 -8.56 -26.29
CA VAL A 749 1.35 -8.39 -27.20
C VAL A 749 0.89 -7.92 -28.58
N VAL A 750 -0.21 -8.47 -29.10
CA VAL A 750 -0.80 -8.02 -30.37
C VAL A 750 -1.22 -6.55 -30.29
N MET A 751 -1.88 -6.13 -29.21
CA MET A 751 -2.23 -4.72 -29.02
C MET A 751 -0.99 -3.82 -28.90
N ALA A 752 0.08 -4.31 -28.26
CA ALA A 752 1.34 -3.60 -28.16
C ALA A 752 2.06 -3.46 -29.51
N SER A 753 1.84 -4.37 -30.45
CA SER A 753 2.46 -4.32 -31.79
C SER A 753 1.66 -3.53 -32.82
N LEU A 754 0.42 -3.11 -32.50
CA LEU A 754 -0.39 -2.32 -33.41
C LEU A 754 0.07 -0.85 -33.46
N PRO A 755 0.14 -0.23 -34.66
CA PRO A 755 0.45 1.19 -34.77
C PRO A 755 -0.66 2.04 -34.16
N LEU A 756 -0.25 3.02 -33.34
CA LEU A 756 -1.15 3.96 -32.67
C LEU A 756 -1.45 5.15 -33.58
N ASP A 757 -2.73 5.36 -33.91
CA ASP A 757 -3.20 6.48 -34.71
C ASP A 757 -3.06 7.82 -33.95
N ARG A 758 -3.01 8.96 -34.66
CA ARG A 758 -2.91 10.29 -34.03
C ARG A 758 -4.16 10.61 -33.20
N PRO A 759 -4.04 11.37 -32.09
CA PRO A 759 -5.20 11.71 -31.25
C PRO A 759 -6.25 12.52 -32.02
N TYR A 760 -7.51 12.46 -31.58
CA TYR A 760 -8.62 13.20 -32.21
C TYR A 760 -8.37 14.72 -32.21
N PHE A 761 -7.99 15.25 -31.05
CA PHE A 761 -7.63 16.66 -30.89
C PHE A 761 -6.11 16.82 -31.10
N PRO A 762 -5.65 17.54 -32.13
CA PRO A 762 -4.22 17.84 -32.31
C PRO A 762 -3.67 18.66 -31.14
N ASN A 763 -4.48 19.61 -30.66
CA ASN A 763 -4.23 20.37 -29.44
C ASN A 763 -5.28 20.03 -28.38
N ALA A 764 -4.82 19.52 -27.23
CA ALA A 764 -5.70 19.08 -26.15
C ALA A 764 -6.59 20.19 -25.57
N SER A 765 -6.20 21.47 -25.72
CA SER A 765 -6.99 22.61 -25.23
C SER A 765 -8.35 22.75 -25.93
N LEU A 766 -8.46 22.27 -27.19
CA LEU A 766 -9.71 22.32 -27.96
C LEU A 766 -10.86 21.55 -27.29
N ARG A 767 -10.55 20.59 -26.41
CA ARG A 767 -11.54 19.83 -25.65
C ARG A 767 -12.40 20.71 -24.73
N PHE A 768 -11.93 21.90 -24.39
CA PHE A 768 -12.62 22.84 -23.49
C PHE A 768 -13.35 23.97 -24.23
N VAL A 769 -13.21 24.04 -25.54
CA VAL A 769 -13.88 25.03 -26.40
C VAL A 769 -15.20 24.43 -26.87
N LYS A 770 -16.26 25.24 -26.91
CA LYS A 770 -17.56 24.76 -27.37
C LYS A 770 -17.52 24.59 -28.90
N PRO A 771 -18.08 23.52 -29.47
CA PRO A 771 -18.00 23.26 -30.90
C PRO A 771 -18.54 24.36 -31.80
N ARG A 772 -19.57 25.08 -31.35
CA ARG A 772 -20.11 26.26 -32.06
C ARG A 772 -19.13 27.43 -32.17
N ASP A 773 -18.07 27.43 -31.35
CA ASP A 773 -17.06 28.49 -31.25
C ASP A 773 -15.74 28.06 -31.94
N TYR A 774 -15.70 26.92 -32.65
CA TYR A 774 -14.50 26.48 -33.38
C TYR A 774 -14.24 27.32 -34.63
N THR A 775 -12.97 27.62 -34.90
CA THR A 775 -12.54 28.22 -36.16
C THR A 775 -12.49 27.19 -37.30
N ILE A 776 -12.59 27.65 -38.55
CA ILE A 776 -12.55 26.77 -39.74
C ILE A 776 -11.23 25.97 -39.79
N GLU A 777 -10.12 26.60 -39.42
CA GLU A 777 -8.79 25.95 -39.36
C GLU A 777 -8.72 24.87 -38.29
N GLU A 778 -9.27 25.13 -37.09
CA GLU A 778 -9.32 24.14 -36.01
C GLU A 778 -10.17 22.93 -36.38
N VAL A 779 -11.31 23.13 -37.07
CA VAL A 779 -12.16 22.06 -37.58
C VAL A 779 -11.41 21.22 -38.63
N ALA A 780 -10.71 21.86 -39.57
CA ALA A 780 -9.94 21.17 -40.59
C ALA A 780 -8.75 20.37 -40.04
N ALA A 781 -8.20 20.78 -38.89
CA ALA A 781 -7.11 20.09 -38.21
C ALA A 781 -7.57 18.85 -37.41
N MET A 782 -8.87 18.70 -37.11
CA MET A 782 -9.38 17.59 -36.30
C MET A 782 -9.21 16.25 -37.00
N ASN A 783 -8.75 15.24 -36.24
CA ASN A 783 -8.62 13.88 -36.79
C ASN A 783 -9.94 13.11 -36.65
N ASP A 784 -10.87 13.35 -37.58
CA ASP A 784 -12.18 12.68 -37.64
C ASP A 784 -12.09 11.15 -37.78
N ASN A 785 -10.94 10.61 -38.20
CA ASN A 785 -10.71 9.18 -38.33
C ASN A 785 -10.23 8.51 -37.03
N ALA A 786 -9.88 9.25 -35.98
CA ALA A 786 -9.41 8.65 -34.72
C ALA A 786 -10.44 7.70 -34.07
N PRO A 787 -11.74 8.06 -33.94
CA PRO A 787 -12.74 7.20 -33.30
C PRO A 787 -12.93 5.84 -34.01
N SER A 788 -12.79 5.78 -35.34
CA SER A 788 -13.01 4.55 -36.11
C SER A 788 -11.92 3.49 -35.85
N SER A 789 -10.73 3.92 -35.43
CA SER A 789 -9.64 3.01 -35.05
C SER A 789 -9.88 2.26 -33.73
N GLY A 790 -10.78 2.74 -32.87
CA GLY A 790 -10.98 2.20 -31.52
C GLY A 790 -11.48 0.75 -31.50
N GLY A 791 -12.25 0.34 -32.50
CA GLY A 791 -12.90 -0.97 -32.51
C GLY A 791 -11.95 -2.16 -32.47
N LYS A 792 -10.82 -2.09 -33.20
CA LYS A 792 -9.80 -3.15 -33.20
C LYS A 792 -9.23 -3.39 -31.79
N TYR A 793 -9.00 -2.31 -31.04
CA TYR A 793 -8.50 -2.38 -29.67
C TYR A 793 -9.54 -2.94 -28.71
N VAL A 794 -10.81 -2.54 -28.85
CA VAL A 794 -11.88 -3.07 -27.98
C VAL A 794 -12.07 -4.58 -28.17
N VAL A 795 -12.05 -5.07 -29.41
CA VAL A 795 -12.16 -6.52 -29.68
C VAL A 795 -10.96 -7.27 -29.08
N LEU A 796 -9.74 -6.75 -29.21
CA LEU A 796 -8.56 -7.36 -28.61
C LEU A 796 -8.57 -7.31 -27.07
N MET A 797 -9.07 -6.22 -26.47
CA MET A 797 -9.29 -6.11 -25.02
C MET A 797 -10.36 -7.10 -24.53
N MET A 798 -11.42 -7.32 -25.30
CA MET A 798 -12.42 -8.35 -25.03
C MET A 798 -11.80 -9.75 -25.07
N LEU A 799 -11.00 -10.07 -26.10
CA LEU A 799 -10.33 -11.36 -26.21
C LEU A 799 -9.28 -11.57 -25.10
N ALA A 800 -8.52 -10.53 -24.74
CA ALA A 800 -7.63 -10.56 -23.58
C ALA A 800 -8.40 -10.81 -22.28
N THR A 801 -9.61 -10.22 -22.17
CA THR A 801 -10.52 -10.44 -21.05
C THR A 801 -11.05 -11.86 -21.00
N LEU A 802 -11.45 -12.41 -22.15
CA LEU A 802 -11.82 -13.83 -22.27
C LEU A 802 -10.67 -14.75 -21.83
N GLY A 803 -9.42 -14.43 -22.21
CA GLY A 803 -8.23 -15.17 -21.80
C GLY A 803 -8.11 -15.30 -20.29
N TYR A 804 -8.04 -14.17 -19.55
CA TYR A 804 -7.92 -14.27 -18.10
C TYR A 804 -9.21 -14.78 -17.43
N VAL A 805 -10.40 -14.60 -18.03
CA VAL A 805 -11.65 -15.20 -17.52
C VAL A 805 -11.62 -16.73 -17.62
N ILE A 806 -11.02 -17.31 -18.67
CA ILE A 806 -10.82 -18.76 -18.76
C ILE A 806 -10.01 -19.27 -17.56
N ALA A 807 -8.96 -18.55 -17.18
CA ALA A 807 -8.17 -18.88 -16.01
C ALA A 807 -8.94 -18.66 -14.69
N ASP A 808 -9.71 -17.58 -14.60
CA ASP A 808 -10.53 -17.25 -13.44
C ASP A 808 -11.62 -18.29 -13.17
N VAL A 809 -12.31 -18.81 -14.19
CA VAL A 809 -13.33 -19.87 -14.02
C VAL A 809 -12.73 -21.16 -13.50
N ALA A 810 -11.55 -21.53 -14.00
CA ALA A 810 -10.83 -22.69 -13.48
C ALA A 810 -10.42 -22.49 -12.01
N ALA A 811 -10.07 -21.25 -11.62
CA ALA A 811 -9.75 -20.89 -10.24
C ALA A 811 -10.98 -20.85 -9.33
N ASP A 812 -12.10 -20.30 -9.81
CA ASP A 812 -13.40 -20.29 -9.14
C ASP A 812 -13.85 -21.72 -8.79
N GLY A 813 -13.65 -22.69 -9.69
CA GLY A 813 -13.92 -24.09 -9.41
C GLY A 813 -13.16 -24.62 -8.18
N VAL A 814 -11.87 -24.28 -8.07
CA VAL A 814 -11.03 -24.64 -6.92
C VAL A 814 -11.50 -23.94 -5.64
N VAL A 815 -11.94 -22.67 -5.74
CA VAL A 815 -12.48 -21.91 -4.61
C VAL A 815 -13.71 -22.56 -4.03
N VAL A 816 -14.63 -23.06 -4.87
CA VAL A 816 -15.84 -23.74 -4.38
C VAL A 816 -15.47 -25.00 -3.62
N GLU A 817 -14.57 -25.82 -4.16
CA GLU A 817 -14.10 -27.04 -3.48
C GLU A 817 -13.50 -26.73 -2.11
N TYR A 818 -12.84 -25.58 -1.98
CA TYR A 818 -12.22 -25.12 -0.74
C TYR A 818 -13.22 -24.51 0.24
N ALA A 819 -14.14 -23.68 -0.24
CA ALA A 819 -15.17 -23.04 0.58
C ALA A 819 -16.17 -24.07 1.15
N GLN A 820 -16.47 -25.15 0.43
CA GLN A 820 -17.38 -26.21 0.92
C GLN A 820 -16.82 -27.01 2.10
N ARG A 821 -15.50 -27.03 2.30
CA ARG A 821 -14.84 -27.66 3.47
C ARG A 821 -14.92 -26.79 4.73
N GLU A 822 -15.36 -25.55 4.61
CA GLU A 822 -15.50 -24.64 5.75
C GLU A 822 -16.79 -24.97 6.56
N PRO A 823 -16.71 -25.00 7.91
CA PRO A 823 -17.89 -25.13 8.76
C PRO A 823 -18.81 -23.91 8.60
N THR A 824 -20.11 -24.09 8.88
CA THR A 824 -21.17 -23.11 8.60
C THR A 824 -20.87 -21.70 9.11
N ALA A 825 -20.29 -21.58 10.31
CA ALA A 825 -19.95 -20.32 10.95
C ALA A 825 -18.90 -19.49 10.19
N ILE A 826 -17.99 -20.12 9.46
CA ILE A 826 -16.91 -19.44 8.73
C ILE A 826 -16.99 -19.61 7.22
N ARG A 827 -18.01 -20.31 6.71
CA ARG A 827 -18.19 -20.57 5.27
C ARG A 827 -18.37 -19.28 4.48
N GLY A 828 -17.49 -19.07 3.51
CA GLY A 828 -17.37 -17.85 2.70
C GLY A 828 -16.11 -17.05 3.03
N GLN A 829 -15.30 -17.45 4.01
CA GLN A 829 -14.03 -16.80 4.32
C GLN A 829 -13.02 -16.93 3.19
N THR A 830 -12.90 -18.12 2.58
CA THR A 830 -12.02 -18.30 1.41
C THR A 830 -12.44 -17.38 0.26
N GLN A 831 -13.75 -17.27 -0.05
CA GLN A 831 -14.26 -16.38 -1.10
C GLN A 831 -14.01 -14.89 -0.82
N THR A 832 -14.23 -14.45 0.42
CA THR A 832 -13.96 -13.04 0.78
C THR A 832 -12.47 -12.71 0.72
N ALA A 833 -11.60 -13.64 1.12
CA ALA A 833 -10.16 -13.46 1.09
C ALA A 833 -9.60 -13.30 -0.34
N ILE A 834 -9.95 -14.19 -1.26
CA ILE A 834 -9.51 -14.09 -2.67
C ILE A 834 -10.03 -12.82 -3.35
N TYR A 835 -11.27 -12.42 -3.08
CA TYR A 835 -11.84 -11.21 -3.68
C TYR A 835 -11.25 -9.94 -3.07
N THR A 836 -10.83 -9.98 -1.81
CA THR A 836 -10.02 -8.92 -1.20
C THR A 836 -8.67 -8.79 -1.92
N ILE A 837 -7.98 -9.91 -2.18
CA ILE A 837 -6.70 -9.92 -2.92
C ILE A 837 -6.87 -9.38 -4.33
N ARG A 838 -7.89 -9.84 -5.06
CA ARG A 838 -8.23 -9.34 -6.39
C ARG A 838 -8.40 -7.81 -6.37
N SER A 839 -9.15 -7.29 -5.41
CA SER A 839 -9.40 -5.85 -5.25
C SER A 839 -8.11 -5.07 -4.93
N LEU A 840 -7.25 -5.61 -4.07
CA LEU A 840 -5.94 -5.02 -3.77
C LEU A 840 -5.04 -4.96 -5.00
N PHE A 841 -5.07 -5.98 -5.85
CA PHE A 841 -4.25 -5.99 -7.06
C PHE A 841 -4.82 -5.12 -8.19
N SER A 842 -6.12 -4.86 -8.21
CA SER A 842 -6.72 -3.84 -9.09
C SER A 842 -6.15 -2.44 -8.86
N ILE A 843 -5.69 -2.13 -7.63
CA ILE A 843 -5.00 -0.87 -7.33
C ILE A 843 -3.75 -0.71 -8.21
N PHE A 844 -2.94 -1.76 -8.40
CA PHE A 844 -1.74 -1.67 -9.24
C PHE A 844 -2.09 -1.41 -10.71
N GLY A 845 -3.17 -2.01 -11.22
CA GLY A 845 -3.67 -1.74 -12.58
C GLY A 845 -4.10 -0.29 -12.73
N ASN A 846 -4.85 0.24 -11.76
CA ASN A 846 -5.28 1.64 -11.75
C ASN A 846 -4.09 2.62 -11.56
N ILE A 847 -3.06 2.25 -10.81
CA ILE A 847 -1.83 3.06 -10.68
C ILE A 847 -1.10 3.11 -12.02
N LEU A 848 -0.95 1.98 -12.70
CA LEU A 848 -0.30 1.92 -14.01
C LEU A 848 -1.02 2.83 -15.01
N VAL A 849 -2.35 2.74 -15.09
CA VAL A 849 -3.16 3.58 -15.98
C VAL A 849 -3.13 5.04 -15.55
N GLY A 850 -3.28 5.31 -14.25
CA GLY A 850 -3.33 6.67 -13.72
C GLY A 850 -2.04 7.45 -13.93
N PHE A 851 -0.88 6.85 -13.65
CA PHE A 851 0.40 7.53 -13.89
C PHE A 851 0.89 7.38 -15.33
N GLY A 852 0.50 6.31 -16.01
CA GLY A 852 0.92 6.02 -17.37
C GLY A 852 0.16 6.81 -18.43
N LEU A 853 -1.17 6.82 -18.38
CA LEU A 853 -2.06 7.38 -19.41
C LEU A 853 -2.70 8.70 -18.95
N SER A 854 -1.88 9.62 -18.42
CA SER A 854 -2.32 10.95 -17.96
C SER A 854 -1.61 12.11 -18.65
N SER A 855 -1.06 11.88 -19.84
CA SER A 855 -0.57 12.99 -20.68
C SER A 855 -1.74 13.82 -21.24
N SER A 856 -1.43 15.01 -21.78
CA SER A 856 -2.43 15.92 -22.36
C SER A 856 -3.34 15.24 -23.40
N SER A 857 -2.78 14.37 -24.26
CA SER A 857 -3.56 13.60 -25.24
C SER A 857 -4.56 12.64 -24.59
N TYR A 858 -4.21 12.04 -23.45
CA TYR A 858 -5.08 11.14 -22.67
C TYR A 858 -5.99 11.89 -21.69
N GLY A 859 -6.01 13.22 -21.66
CA GLY A 859 -6.87 14.00 -20.76
C GLY A 859 -6.37 14.12 -19.33
N GLY A 860 -5.07 14.00 -19.10
CA GLY A 860 -4.43 14.46 -17.88
C GLY A 860 -3.54 15.67 -18.11
N ASP A 861 -3.00 16.22 -17.02
CA ASP A 861 -2.18 17.43 -17.03
C ASP A 861 -0.68 17.13 -17.04
N PHE A 862 -0.28 15.87 -17.28
CA PHE A 862 1.14 15.50 -17.25
C PHE A 862 1.82 15.82 -18.57
N ASP A 863 3.01 16.42 -18.48
CA ASP A 863 3.90 16.60 -19.63
C ASP A 863 4.57 15.28 -20.06
N PHE A 864 4.42 14.23 -19.24
CA PHE A 864 4.92 12.88 -19.48
C PHE A 864 3.78 11.86 -19.45
N GLY A 865 3.97 10.76 -20.16
CA GLY A 865 3.05 9.62 -20.15
C GLY A 865 3.65 8.48 -20.96
N ILE A 866 3.20 7.27 -20.69
CA ILE A 866 3.49 6.11 -21.55
C ILE A 866 2.43 6.04 -22.65
N THR A 867 2.77 5.43 -23.78
CA THR A 867 1.78 5.18 -24.83
C THR A 867 0.91 3.99 -24.46
N PHE A 868 -0.31 3.92 -25.01
CA PHE A 868 -1.19 2.76 -24.87
C PHE A 868 -0.50 1.42 -25.18
N PRO A 869 0.27 1.28 -26.28
CA PRO A 869 1.06 0.07 -26.54
C PRO A 869 2.07 -0.28 -25.44
N MET A 870 2.80 0.71 -24.89
CA MET A 870 3.73 0.48 -23.78
C MET A 870 3.00 -0.01 -22.52
N CYS A 871 1.81 0.53 -22.24
CA CYS A 871 0.96 0.05 -21.15
C CYS A 871 0.60 -1.44 -21.34
N MET A 872 0.28 -1.87 -22.56
CA MET A 872 -0.03 -3.28 -22.85
C MET A 872 1.19 -4.20 -22.68
N VAL A 873 2.39 -3.75 -23.06
CA VAL A 873 3.64 -4.52 -22.83
C VAL A 873 3.88 -4.73 -21.34
N ILE A 874 3.72 -3.69 -20.52
CA ILE A 874 3.92 -3.79 -19.07
C ILE A 874 2.94 -4.82 -18.48
N LEU A 875 1.66 -4.77 -18.85
CA LEU A 875 0.67 -5.74 -18.42
C LEU A 875 1.01 -7.18 -18.86
N ALA A 876 1.49 -7.35 -20.10
CA ALA A 876 1.92 -8.66 -20.59
C ALA A 876 3.07 -9.23 -19.75
N ILE A 877 4.10 -8.42 -19.47
CA ILE A 877 5.24 -8.81 -18.63
C ILE A 877 4.78 -9.22 -17.23
N CYS A 878 3.83 -8.51 -16.63
CA CYS A 878 3.29 -8.85 -15.32
C CYS A 878 2.52 -10.19 -15.30
N CYS A 879 1.95 -10.61 -16.43
CA CYS A 879 1.19 -11.86 -16.54
C CYS A 879 2.09 -13.09 -16.78
N VAL A 880 3.28 -12.93 -17.39
CA VAL A 880 4.19 -14.04 -17.71
C VAL A 880 4.54 -14.92 -16.49
N PRO A 881 4.88 -14.37 -15.30
CA PRO A 881 5.20 -15.18 -14.12
C PRO A 881 4.03 -16.04 -13.60
N VAL A 882 2.80 -15.71 -13.95
CA VAL A 882 1.61 -16.43 -13.47
C VAL A 882 1.58 -17.86 -14.02
N ILE A 883 2.06 -18.07 -15.24
CA ILE A 883 2.11 -19.39 -15.90
C ILE A 883 2.96 -20.40 -15.10
N PRO A 884 4.25 -20.16 -14.81
CA PRO A 884 5.04 -21.09 -14.02
C PRO A 884 4.53 -21.22 -12.58
N ILE A 885 3.99 -20.16 -11.98
CA ILE A 885 3.38 -20.24 -10.64
C ILE A 885 2.18 -21.20 -10.64
N THR A 886 1.34 -21.13 -11.68
CA THR A 886 0.19 -22.03 -11.86
C THR A 886 0.64 -23.48 -11.88
N TRP A 887 1.69 -23.80 -12.63
CA TRP A 887 2.17 -25.17 -12.76
C TRP A 887 2.81 -25.71 -11.47
N LEU A 888 3.52 -24.86 -10.72
CA LEU A 888 4.26 -25.28 -9.53
C LEU A 888 3.41 -25.33 -8.26
N TYR A 889 2.46 -24.41 -8.08
CA TYR A 889 1.77 -24.21 -6.79
C TYR A 889 0.29 -24.60 -6.77
N VAL A 890 -0.40 -24.66 -7.93
CA VAL A 890 -1.82 -25.06 -7.96
C VAL A 890 -1.92 -26.57 -7.88
N SER A 891 -2.10 -27.12 -6.67
CA SER A 891 -2.26 -28.56 -6.45
C SER A 891 -3.61 -29.04 -6.97
N GLU A 892 -3.58 -30.01 -7.90
CA GLU A 892 -4.79 -30.60 -8.47
C GLU A 892 -4.63 -32.12 -8.56
N LYS A 893 -5.68 -32.85 -8.15
CA LYS A 893 -5.73 -34.31 -8.27
C LYS A 893 -6.08 -34.71 -9.71
N ARG A 894 -5.50 -35.81 -10.19
CA ARG A 894 -5.87 -36.36 -11.51
C ARG A 894 -7.26 -36.99 -11.44
N VAL A 895 -8.08 -36.70 -12.46
CA VAL A 895 -9.47 -37.18 -12.54
C VAL A 895 -9.71 -37.83 -13.91
N ALA A 896 -10.43 -38.95 -13.91
CA ALA A 896 -10.86 -39.62 -15.13
C ALA A 896 -11.94 -38.80 -15.84
N THR A 897 -12.02 -38.90 -17.17
CA THR A 897 -13.04 -38.21 -17.96
C THR A 897 -14.46 -38.61 -17.52
N PRO A 898 -15.33 -37.67 -17.10
CA PRO A 898 -16.71 -37.99 -16.72
C PRO A 898 -17.56 -38.36 -17.95
N ASN A 899 -18.62 -39.14 -17.74
CA ASN A 899 -19.58 -39.43 -18.80
C ASN A 899 -20.40 -38.18 -19.13
N ARG A 900 -20.13 -37.56 -20.27
CA ARG A 900 -20.71 -36.28 -20.72
C ARG A 900 -22.24 -36.26 -20.72
N ARG A 901 -22.87 -37.35 -21.16
CA ARG A 901 -24.34 -37.44 -21.21
C ARG A 901 -24.95 -37.44 -19.82
N MET A 902 -24.31 -38.14 -18.89
CA MET A 902 -24.74 -38.17 -17.48
C MET A 902 -24.51 -36.81 -16.82
N TYR A 903 -23.34 -36.19 -17.05
CA TYR A 903 -23.01 -34.86 -16.56
C TYR A 903 -24.05 -33.80 -16.99
N LEU A 904 -24.33 -33.72 -18.30
CA LEU A 904 -25.30 -32.77 -18.84
C LEU A 904 -26.73 -33.05 -18.34
N ARG A 905 -27.10 -34.32 -18.11
CA ARG A 905 -28.38 -34.68 -17.50
C ARG A 905 -28.48 -34.16 -16.06
N VAL A 906 -27.47 -34.41 -15.23
CA VAL A 906 -27.42 -33.93 -13.83
C VAL A 906 -27.44 -32.40 -13.76
N LEU A 907 -26.68 -31.73 -14.63
CA LEU A 907 -26.71 -30.26 -14.73
C LEU A 907 -28.09 -29.74 -15.15
N GLY A 908 -28.74 -30.40 -16.12
CA GLY A 908 -30.10 -30.10 -16.55
C GLY A 908 -31.13 -30.28 -15.43
N GLU A 909 -31.05 -31.37 -14.67
CA GLU A 909 -31.91 -31.58 -13.49
C GLU A 909 -31.67 -30.53 -12.40
N THR A 910 -30.42 -30.10 -12.22
CA THR A 910 -30.05 -29.05 -11.25
C THR A 910 -30.64 -27.70 -11.64
N LEU A 911 -30.63 -27.35 -12.93
CA LEU A 911 -31.26 -26.14 -13.48
C LEU A 911 -32.79 -26.12 -13.29
N GLN A 912 -33.43 -27.29 -13.25
CA GLN A 912 -34.87 -27.42 -13.03
C GLN A 912 -35.27 -27.29 -11.55
N SER A 913 -34.30 -27.21 -10.63
CA SER A 913 -34.57 -27.06 -9.21
C SER A 913 -34.98 -25.64 -8.84
N GLN A 914 -36.00 -25.52 -7.97
CA GLN A 914 -36.50 -24.23 -7.49
C GLN A 914 -35.42 -23.32 -6.92
N ALA A 915 -34.49 -23.87 -6.15
CA ALA A 915 -33.41 -23.10 -5.56
C ALA A 915 -32.50 -22.44 -6.61
N VAL A 916 -32.28 -23.08 -7.76
CA VAL A 916 -31.35 -22.59 -8.79
C VAL A 916 -32.02 -21.60 -9.73
N TYR A 917 -33.18 -21.94 -10.31
CA TYR A 917 -33.83 -21.01 -11.25
C TYR A 917 -34.35 -19.74 -10.60
N GLN A 918 -34.74 -19.77 -9.31
CA GLN A 918 -35.18 -18.56 -8.59
C GLN A 918 -34.02 -17.57 -8.40
N VAL A 919 -32.85 -18.06 -8.00
CA VAL A 919 -31.65 -17.23 -7.82
C VAL A 919 -31.13 -16.71 -9.16
N ILE A 920 -31.21 -17.52 -10.23
CA ILE A 920 -30.90 -17.08 -11.60
C ILE A 920 -31.84 -15.96 -12.04
N ALA A 921 -33.16 -16.13 -11.87
CA ALA A 921 -34.15 -15.12 -12.22
C ALA A 921 -33.92 -13.81 -11.44
N TYR A 922 -33.68 -13.89 -10.12
CA TYR A 922 -33.29 -12.74 -9.31
C TYR A 922 -32.06 -12.03 -9.89
N SER A 923 -30.95 -12.76 -10.04
CA SER A 923 -29.66 -12.23 -10.48
C SER A 923 -29.77 -11.57 -11.86
N PHE A 924 -30.54 -12.16 -12.78
CA PHE A 924 -30.78 -11.60 -14.10
C PHE A 924 -31.66 -10.35 -14.06
N PHE A 925 -32.92 -10.46 -13.61
CA PHE A 925 -33.89 -9.37 -13.73
C PHE A 925 -33.56 -8.20 -12.80
N SER A 926 -33.17 -8.48 -11.56
CA SER A 926 -32.67 -7.45 -10.63
C SER A 926 -31.40 -6.80 -11.20
N GLY A 927 -30.49 -7.60 -11.76
CA GLY A 927 -29.26 -7.09 -12.38
C GLY A 927 -29.53 -6.20 -13.59
N VAL A 928 -30.49 -6.55 -14.46
CA VAL A 928 -30.81 -5.77 -15.67
C VAL A 928 -31.33 -4.40 -15.26
N CYS A 929 -32.30 -4.35 -14.35
CA CYS A 929 -32.88 -3.10 -13.85
C CYS A 929 -31.85 -2.26 -13.05
N SER A 930 -31.04 -2.90 -12.20
CA SER A 930 -30.02 -2.21 -11.41
C SER A 930 -28.87 -1.63 -12.26
N ASN A 931 -28.58 -2.24 -13.41
CA ASN A 931 -27.49 -1.81 -14.29
C ASN A 931 -27.93 -0.81 -15.37
N ILE A 932 -29.23 -0.45 -15.47
CA ILE A 932 -29.66 0.57 -16.43
C ILE A 932 -29.00 1.89 -16.00
N SER A 933 -28.17 2.42 -16.88
CA SER A 933 -27.41 3.64 -16.67
C SER A 933 -27.86 4.70 -17.68
N TYR A 934 -27.02 5.68 -17.96
CA TYR A 934 -27.24 6.71 -18.97
C TYR A 934 -25.96 6.89 -19.80
N VAL A 935 -26.12 7.00 -21.12
CA VAL A 935 -25.02 7.10 -22.10
C VAL A 935 -24.17 8.35 -21.88
N ALA A 936 -24.78 9.41 -21.32
CA ALA A 936 -24.12 10.68 -21.06
C ALA A 936 -23.09 10.63 -19.91
N SER A 937 -22.98 9.54 -19.14
CA SER A 937 -22.09 9.44 -17.97
C SER A 937 -20.62 9.78 -18.29
N ASP A 938 -20.08 9.22 -19.38
CA ASP A 938 -18.71 9.50 -19.83
C ASP A 938 -18.55 10.96 -20.32
N PRO A 939 -19.37 11.45 -21.28
CA PRO A 939 -19.33 12.85 -21.69
C PRO A 939 -19.49 13.85 -20.54
N VAL A 940 -20.36 13.59 -19.57
CA VAL A 940 -20.54 14.44 -18.38
C VAL A 940 -19.27 14.45 -17.53
N THR A 941 -18.65 13.29 -17.33
CA THR A 941 -17.36 13.19 -16.61
C THR A 941 -16.26 13.99 -17.31
N MET A 942 -16.19 13.90 -18.64
CA MET A 942 -15.14 14.52 -19.46
C MET A 942 -15.33 16.04 -19.63
N TYR A 943 -16.55 16.48 -19.96
CA TYR A 943 -16.82 17.84 -20.44
C TYR A 943 -17.46 18.74 -19.38
N TRP A 944 -18.40 18.24 -18.58
CA TRP A 944 -19.05 19.03 -17.52
C TRP A 944 -18.26 19.00 -16.22
N ALA A 945 -17.97 17.82 -15.68
CA ALA A 945 -17.21 17.67 -14.44
C ALA A 945 -15.72 17.95 -14.63
N ARG A 946 -15.23 17.88 -15.88
CA ARG A 946 -13.83 18.11 -16.28
C ARG A 946 -12.85 17.32 -15.44
N ALA A 947 -13.21 16.07 -15.11
CA ALA A 947 -12.33 15.19 -14.39
C ALA A 947 -11.11 14.87 -15.28
N THR A 948 -9.91 14.93 -14.74
CA THR A 948 -8.73 14.48 -15.49
C THR A 948 -8.59 12.96 -15.41
N SER A 949 -7.94 12.34 -16.40
CA SER A 949 -7.67 10.89 -16.39
C SER A 949 -6.97 10.43 -15.12
N PHE A 950 -6.02 11.24 -14.62
CA PHE A 950 -5.35 10.97 -13.36
C PHE A 950 -6.34 10.95 -12.18
N ASN A 951 -7.22 11.94 -12.08
CA ASN A 951 -8.18 12.03 -10.97
C ASN A 951 -9.20 10.89 -11.01
N ILE A 952 -9.62 10.47 -12.21
CA ILE A 952 -10.46 9.28 -12.41
C ILE A 952 -9.75 8.03 -11.88
N SER A 953 -8.49 7.82 -12.27
CA SER A 953 -7.70 6.69 -11.77
C SER A 953 -7.46 6.74 -10.27
N VAL A 954 -7.24 7.92 -9.68
CA VAL A 954 -7.16 8.08 -8.22
C VAL A 954 -8.45 7.69 -7.54
N SER A 955 -9.60 8.12 -8.05
CA SER A 955 -10.91 7.71 -7.53
C SER A 955 -11.07 6.18 -7.60
N GLN A 956 -10.65 5.54 -8.71
CA GLN A 956 -10.68 4.08 -8.85
C GLN A 956 -9.72 3.35 -7.90
N ILE A 957 -8.54 3.93 -7.62
CA ILE A 957 -7.59 3.40 -6.61
C ILE A 957 -8.23 3.40 -5.22
N ILE A 958 -8.82 4.54 -4.83
CA ILE A 958 -9.49 4.68 -3.54
C ILE A 958 -10.69 3.73 -3.47
N GLY A 959 -11.52 3.69 -4.51
CA GLY A 959 -12.65 2.78 -4.63
C GLY A 959 -12.23 1.31 -4.49
N SER A 960 -11.16 0.89 -5.18
CA SER A 960 -10.62 -0.48 -5.07
C SER A 960 -10.15 -0.80 -3.64
N GLY A 961 -9.55 0.17 -2.94
CA GLY A 961 -9.18 0.04 -1.53
C GLY A 961 -10.39 -0.07 -0.60
N VAL A 962 -11.42 0.76 -0.82
CA VAL A 962 -12.70 0.71 -0.10
C VAL A 962 -13.40 -0.62 -0.33
N MET A 963 -13.39 -1.15 -1.56
CA MET A 963 -13.91 -2.47 -1.89
C MET A 963 -13.16 -3.56 -1.13
N ALA A 964 -11.82 -3.56 -1.16
CA ALA A 964 -11.00 -4.53 -0.44
C ALA A 964 -11.29 -4.51 1.07
N MET A 965 -11.40 -3.31 1.66
CA MET A 965 -11.73 -3.14 3.08
C MET A 965 -13.14 -3.64 3.40
N THR A 966 -14.13 -3.29 2.57
CA THR A 966 -15.53 -3.70 2.76
C THR A 966 -15.67 -5.23 2.69
N LEU A 967 -15.02 -5.87 1.72
CA LEU A 967 -15.02 -7.33 1.59
C LEU A 967 -14.35 -8.03 2.79
N ALA A 968 -13.23 -7.49 3.27
CA ALA A 968 -12.54 -8.02 4.44
C ALA A 968 -13.37 -7.88 5.73
N LEU A 969 -14.09 -6.77 5.89
CA LEU A 969 -15.02 -6.56 7.02
C LEU A 969 -16.23 -7.48 6.92
N MET A 970 -16.80 -7.64 5.71
CA MET A 970 -17.94 -8.53 5.48
C MET A 970 -17.60 -9.98 5.81
N GLY A 971 -16.40 -10.46 5.46
CA GLY A 971 -15.92 -11.80 5.82
C GLY A 971 -15.72 -12.04 7.31
N ARG A 972 -15.62 -10.97 8.13
CA ARG A 972 -15.49 -11.06 9.59
C ARG A 972 -16.80 -10.88 10.34
N TYR A 973 -17.62 -9.93 9.92
CA TYR A 973 -18.80 -9.49 10.69
C TYR A 973 -20.13 -9.66 9.96
N GLY A 974 -20.12 -9.77 8.63
CA GLY A 974 -21.33 -9.72 7.81
C GLY A 974 -21.89 -11.06 7.36
N LEU A 975 -21.24 -12.18 7.71
CA LEU A 975 -21.62 -13.52 7.23
C LEU A 975 -23.04 -13.96 7.63
N ASN A 976 -23.58 -13.37 8.71
CA ASN A 976 -24.88 -13.73 9.28
C ASN A 976 -25.95 -12.63 9.09
N TRP A 977 -25.67 -11.59 8.30
CA TRP A 977 -26.63 -10.51 8.05
C TRP A 977 -27.78 -10.96 7.14
N ASN A 978 -28.98 -10.42 7.37
CA ASN A 978 -30.11 -10.65 6.48
C ASN A 978 -29.89 -9.95 5.14
N TRP A 979 -29.84 -10.73 4.06
CA TRP A 979 -29.48 -10.24 2.74
C TRP A 979 -30.47 -9.22 2.18
N HIS A 980 -31.77 -9.34 2.49
CA HIS A 980 -32.78 -8.41 1.96
C HIS A 980 -32.61 -7.01 2.53
N HIS A 981 -32.49 -6.89 3.86
CA HIS A 981 -32.34 -5.60 4.51
C HIS A 981 -31.09 -4.88 4.03
N VAL A 982 -30.00 -5.62 3.83
CA VAL A 982 -28.75 -5.09 3.32
C VAL A 982 -28.95 -4.57 1.88
N ILE A 983 -29.54 -5.34 0.97
CA ILE A 983 -29.75 -4.90 -0.42
C ILE A 983 -30.69 -3.69 -0.50
N ILE A 984 -31.79 -3.67 0.25
CA ILE A 984 -32.74 -2.54 0.26
C ILE A 984 -32.07 -1.26 0.75
N THR A 985 -31.45 -1.31 1.93
CA THR A 985 -30.83 -0.13 2.56
C THR A 985 -29.69 0.42 1.71
N THR A 986 -28.87 -0.45 1.15
CA THR A 986 -27.74 -0.08 0.29
C THR A 986 -28.17 0.54 -1.03
N THR A 987 -29.14 -0.05 -1.74
CA THR A 987 -29.63 0.49 -3.03
C THR A 987 -30.30 1.84 -2.86
N ILE A 988 -31.13 2.03 -1.82
CA ILE A 988 -31.76 3.32 -1.54
C ILE A 988 -30.71 4.38 -1.22
N ALA A 989 -29.69 4.04 -0.40
CA ALA A 989 -28.62 4.97 -0.06
C ALA A 989 -27.80 5.39 -1.29
N VAL A 990 -27.48 4.45 -2.19
CA VAL A 990 -26.77 4.74 -3.46
C VAL A 990 -27.57 5.70 -4.31
N VAL A 991 -28.85 5.39 -4.59
CA VAL A 991 -29.70 6.23 -5.45
C VAL A 991 -29.88 7.63 -4.86
N ALA A 992 -30.04 7.73 -3.54
CA ALA A 992 -30.17 9.02 -2.85
C ALA A 992 -28.90 9.88 -2.97
N LEU A 993 -27.72 9.29 -2.77
CA LEU A 993 -26.44 10.01 -2.85
C LEU A 993 -26.10 10.41 -4.30
N ASP A 994 -26.26 9.47 -5.25
CA ASP A 994 -25.94 9.70 -6.66
C ASP A 994 -26.85 10.78 -7.28
N SER A 995 -28.15 10.70 -7.01
CA SER A 995 -29.13 11.62 -7.61
C SER A 995 -28.88 13.07 -7.25
N VAL A 996 -28.49 13.35 -6.00
CA VAL A 996 -28.13 14.70 -5.56
C VAL A 996 -26.91 15.20 -6.33
N CYS A 997 -25.83 14.41 -6.39
CA CYS A 997 -24.61 14.80 -7.09
C CYS A 997 -24.84 15.00 -8.59
N THR A 998 -25.54 14.07 -9.21
CA THR A 998 -25.81 14.08 -10.65
C THR A 998 -26.72 15.22 -11.05
N MET A 999 -27.74 15.56 -10.27
CA MET A 999 -28.59 16.73 -10.56
C MET A 999 -27.86 18.06 -10.38
N LEU A 1000 -27.06 18.22 -9.32
CA LEU A 1000 -26.28 19.43 -9.10
C LEU A 1000 -25.24 19.67 -10.23
N THR A 1001 -24.66 18.59 -10.76
CA THR A 1001 -23.72 18.65 -11.88
C THR A 1001 -24.43 18.95 -13.21
N THR A 1002 -25.59 18.32 -13.44
CA THR A 1002 -26.39 18.49 -14.67
C THR A 1002 -26.89 19.92 -14.83
N TRP A 1003 -27.36 20.53 -13.74
CA TRP A 1003 -27.90 21.90 -13.73
C TRP A 1003 -26.85 23.00 -13.48
N ASP A 1004 -25.56 22.65 -13.53
CA ASP A 1004 -24.44 23.61 -13.42
C ASP A 1004 -24.40 24.38 -12.10
N ILE A 1005 -24.87 23.75 -11.02
CA ILE A 1005 -24.79 24.30 -9.66
C ILE A 1005 -23.44 23.97 -9.06
N VAL A 1006 -22.99 22.71 -9.20
CA VAL A 1006 -21.69 22.23 -8.73
C VAL A 1006 -21.07 21.33 -9.79
N ARG A 1007 -20.09 21.84 -10.55
CA ARG A 1007 -19.30 21.07 -11.53
C ARG A 1007 -17.85 20.96 -11.08
N ASN A 1008 -17.64 20.21 -10.00
CA ASN A 1008 -16.32 19.93 -9.46
C ASN A 1008 -15.97 18.46 -9.64
N GLN A 1009 -14.79 18.18 -10.21
CA GLN A 1009 -14.31 16.82 -10.43
C GLN A 1009 -14.30 15.92 -9.19
N TRP A 1010 -13.91 16.43 -8.02
CA TRP A 1010 -13.84 15.63 -6.79
C TRP A 1010 -15.21 15.43 -6.15
N PHE A 1011 -16.15 16.36 -6.38
CA PHE A 1011 -17.54 16.17 -6.01
C PHE A 1011 -18.16 15.05 -6.86
N TRP A 1012 -17.96 15.10 -8.18
CA TRP A 1012 -18.42 14.07 -9.12
C TRP A 1012 -17.80 12.68 -8.85
N LEU A 1013 -16.48 12.63 -8.64
CA LEU A 1013 -15.75 11.38 -8.45
C LEU A 1013 -15.81 10.82 -7.03
N GLY A 1014 -16.20 11.64 -6.04
CA GLY A 1014 -16.25 11.25 -4.63
C GLY A 1014 -17.44 10.36 -4.29
N ILE A 1015 -18.61 10.62 -4.89
CA ILE A 1015 -19.82 9.83 -4.64
C ILE A 1015 -19.66 8.35 -5.08
N PRO A 1016 -19.13 8.04 -6.28
CA PRO A 1016 -18.86 6.65 -6.69
C PRO A 1016 -17.96 5.86 -5.71
N ILE A 1017 -17.05 6.54 -5.00
CA ILE A 1017 -16.20 5.89 -3.97
C ILE A 1017 -17.07 5.41 -2.80
N VAL A 1018 -18.03 6.22 -2.36
CA VAL A 1018 -18.97 5.88 -1.28
C VAL A 1018 -19.88 4.73 -1.71
N GLU A 1019 -20.37 4.76 -2.96
CA GLU A 1019 -21.19 3.70 -3.56
C GLU A 1019 -20.46 2.36 -3.73
N THR A 1020 -19.13 2.37 -3.64
CA THR A 1020 -18.35 1.13 -3.73
C THR A 1020 -18.62 0.22 -2.53
N ILE A 1021 -18.91 0.78 -1.34
CA ILE A 1021 -19.28 0.00 -0.15
C ILE A 1021 -20.55 -0.84 -0.40
N PRO A 1022 -21.71 -0.24 -0.71
CA PRO A 1022 -22.94 -0.97 -0.97
C PRO A 1022 -22.81 -1.95 -2.15
N SER A 1023 -22.13 -1.54 -3.23
CA SER A 1023 -21.89 -2.40 -4.39
C SER A 1023 -21.07 -3.65 -4.03
N SER A 1024 -20.05 -3.50 -3.19
CA SER A 1024 -19.21 -4.61 -2.72
C SER A 1024 -20.00 -5.60 -1.87
N ILE A 1025 -20.91 -5.09 -1.04
CA ILE A 1025 -21.79 -5.91 -0.20
C ILE A 1025 -22.77 -6.71 -1.05
N ASN A 1026 -23.42 -6.07 -2.04
CA ASN A 1026 -24.33 -6.74 -2.96
C ASN A 1026 -23.62 -7.83 -3.78
N PHE A 1027 -22.41 -7.55 -4.25
CA PHE A 1027 -21.58 -8.50 -4.99
C PHE A 1027 -21.25 -9.76 -4.16
N ILE A 1028 -20.77 -9.58 -2.92
CA ILE A 1028 -20.32 -10.72 -2.11
C ILE A 1028 -21.48 -11.56 -1.56
N VAL A 1029 -22.59 -10.93 -1.18
CA VAL A 1029 -23.80 -11.62 -0.73
C VAL A 1029 -24.34 -12.53 -1.84
N SER A 1030 -24.42 -12.00 -3.07
CA SER A 1030 -24.83 -12.78 -4.25
C SER A 1030 -23.89 -13.95 -4.54
N SER A 1031 -22.61 -13.82 -4.18
CA SER A 1031 -21.59 -14.87 -4.37
C SER A 1031 -21.65 -15.98 -3.31
N PHE A 1032 -22.14 -15.72 -2.10
CA PHE A 1032 -22.24 -16.73 -1.04
C PHE A 1032 -23.29 -17.81 -1.34
N VAL A 1033 -24.40 -17.43 -1.97
CA VAL A 1033 -25.48 -18.34 -2.38
C VAL A 1033 -24.95 -19.47 -3.27
N VAL A 1034 -23.96 -19.16 -4.09
CA VAL A 1034 -23.40 -20.07 -5.08
C VAL A 1034 -22.74 -21.30 -4.45
N VAL A 1035 -22.01 -21.12 -3.35
CA VAL A 1035 -21.33 -22.22 -2.63
C VAL A 1035 -22.35 -23.20 -2.03
N GLU A 1036 -23.49 -22.67 -1.57
CA GLU A 1036 -24.58 -23.48 -1.01
C GLU A 1036 -25.32 -24.28 -2.09
N LEU A 1037 -25.45 -23.72 -3.30
CA LEU A 1037 -26.14 -24.35 -4.42
C LEU A 1037 -25.31 -25.37 -5.19
N ALA A 1038 -23.98 -25.19 -5.29
CA ALA A 1038 -23.11 -26.13 -5.98
C ALA A 1038 -23.17 -27.56 -5.40
N SER A 1039 -23.13 -28.55 -6.28
CA SER A 1039 -23.06 -29.99 -5.94
C SER A 1039 -21.73 -30.55 -6.38
N GLU A 1040 -21.25 -31.63 -5.73
CA GLU A 1040 -19.98 -32.26 -6.09
C GLU A 1040 -19.97 -32.71 -7.56
N GLY A 1041 -18.90 -32.38 -8.29
CA GLY A 1041 -18.69 -32.74 -9.69
C GLY A 1041 -19.12 -31.68 -10.71
N ASN A 1042 -19.96 -30.70 -10.35
CA ASN A 1042 -20.41 -29.60 -11.21
C ASN A 1042 -20.06 -28.22 -10.61
N GLU A 1043 -19.00 -28.14 -9.80
CA GLU A 1043 -18.69 -26.95 -9.00
C GLU A 1043 -18.43 -25.72 -9.86
N ALA A 1044 -17.57 -25.84 -10.88
CA ALA A 1044 -17.24 -24.71 -11.76
C ALA A 1044 -18.39 -24.38 -12.72
N ALA A 1045 -19.16 -25.35 -13.21
CA ALA A 1045 -20.32 -25.08 -14.04
C ALA A 1045 -21.44 -24.34 -13.28
N ILE A 1046 -21.78 -24.75 -12.06
CA ILE A 1046 -22.81 -24.05 -11.25
C ILE A 1046 -22.30 -22.68 -10.79
N TYR A 1047 -21.02 -22.58 -10.39
CA TYR A 1047 -20.43 -21.29 -10.05
C TYR A 1047 -20.37 -20.35 -11.24
N GLY A 1048 -19.88 -20.86 -12.36
CA GLY A 1048 -19.82 -20.18 -13.64
C GLY A 1048 -21.21 -19.76 -14.10
N LEU A 1049 -22.25 -20.57 -13.92
CA LEU A 1049 -23.63 -20.26 -14.27
C LEU A 1049 -24.20 -19.10 -13.46
N LEU A 1050 -24.16 -19.18 -12.12
CA LEU A 1050 -24.75 -18.17 -11.26
C LEU A 1050 -24.06 -16.81 -11.41
N THR A 1051 -22.73 -16.83 -11.61
CA THR A 1051 -21.97 -15.61 -11.92
C THR A 1051 -22.18 -15.13 -13.35
N THR A 1052 -22.29 -16.02 -14.33
CA THR A 1052 -22.61 -15.70 -15.75
C THR A 1052 -23.87 -14.87 -15.83
N VAL A 1053 -24.94 -15.29 -15.15
CA VAL A 1053 -26.25 -14.63 -15.25
C VAL A 1053 -26.20 -13.21 -14.70
N GLY A 1054 -25.55 -13.03 -13.54
CA GLY A 1054 -25.34 -11.70 -12.97
C GLY A 1054 -24.48 -10.81 -13.87
N ASN A 1055 -23.40 -11.35 -14.44
CA ASN A 1055 -22.52 -10.61 -15.36
C ASN A 1055 -23.19 -10.29 -16.71
N LEU A 1056 -24.08 -11.16 -17.20
CA LEU A 1056 -24.84 -11.00 -18.43
C LEU A 1056 -25.87 -9.88 -18.34
N SER A 1057 -26.36 -9.59 -17.15
CA SER A 1057 -27.32 -8.51 -16.93
C SER A 1057 -26.75 -7.14 -17.32
N ASN A 1058 -25.45 -6.91 -17.14
CA ASN A 1058 -24.77 -5.65 -17.44
C ASN A 1058 -24.73 -5.32 -18.95
N PRO A 1059 -24.16 -6.17 -19.84
CA PRO A 1059 -24.12 -5.88 -21.26
C PRO A 1059 -25.51 -5.86 -21.90
N PHE A 1060 -26.47 -6.64 -21.38
CA PHE A 1060 -27.87 -6.57 -21.83
C PHE A 1060 -28.50 -5.23 -21.46
N SER A 1061 -28.32 -4.80 -20.20
CA SER A 1061 -28.78 -3.50 -19.70
C SER A 1061 -28.13 -2.32 -20.44
N ALA A 1062 -26.87 -2.45 -20.86
CA ALA A 1062 -26.20 -1.47 -21.71
C ALA A 1062 -26.87 -1.32 -23.08
N THR A 1063 -27.39 -2.41 -23.69
CA THR A 1063 -28.17 -2.31 -24.93
C THR A 1063 -29.51 -1.60 -24.71
N LEU A 1064 -30.18 -1.90 -23.60
CA LEU A 1064 -31.45 -1.27 -23.24
C LEU A 1064 -31.26 0.23 -22.94
N THR A 1065 -30.18 0.58 -22.23
CA THR A 1065 -29.78 1.97 -21.95
C THR A 1065 -29.64 2.77 -23.24
N LYS A 1066 -28.96 2.24 -24.27
CA LYS A 1066 -28.84 2.90 -25.58
C LYS A 1066 -30.20 3.06 -26.27
N ALA A 1067 -31.06 2.05 -26.18
CA ALA A 1067 -32.40 2.10 -26.77
C ALA A 1067 -33.29 3.16 -26.09
N ILE A 1068 -33.21 3.27 -24.76
CA ILE A 1068 -33.92 4.28 -23.96
C ILE A 1068 -33.39 5.68 -24.25
N ASP A 1069 -32.07 5.84 -24.38
CA ASP A 1069 -31.42 7.15 -24.53
C ASP A 1069 -31.45 7.67 -25.98
N LYS A 1070 -31.72 6.80 -26.96
CA LYS A 1070 -31.76 7.11 -28.41
C LYS A 1070 -32.54 8.39 -28.81
N PRO A 1071 -33.73 8.70 -28.27
CA PRO A 1071 -34.48 9.88 -28.70
C PRO A 1071 -33.93 11.19 -28.11
N PHE A 1072 -33.01 11.14 -27.16
CA PHE A 1072 -32.52 12.31 -26.42
C PHE A 1072 -31.24 12.91 -27.05
N ALA A 1073 -31.07 14.22 -26.93
CA ALA A 1073 -29.91 14.95 -27.45
C ALA A 1073 -28.74 14.89 -26.46
N VAL A 1074 -27.95 13.81 -26.52
CA VAL A 1074 -26.85 13.50 -25.58
C VAL A 1074 -25.53 13.11 -26.25
N SER A 1075 -25.31 13.58 -27.49
CA SER A 1075 -24.03 13.37 -28.17
C SER A 1075 -22.89 14.13 -27.48
N ASN A 1076 -21.63 13.76 -27.77
CA ASN A 1076 -20.46 14.50 -27.25
C ASN A 1076 -20.54 16.00 -27.60
N HIS A 1077 -21.05 16.32 -28.81
CA HIS A 1077 -21.26 17.68 -29.28
C HIS A 1077 -22.35 18.42 -28.49
N ASP A 1078 -23.49 17.76 -28.20
CA ASP A 1078 -24.58 18.35 -27.42
C ASP A 1078 -24.15 18.67 -25.99
N ILE A 1079 -23.49 17.71 -25.35
CA ILE A 1079 -22.98 17.84 -23.98
C ILE A 1079 -21.94 18.97 -23.90
N LEU A 1080 -21.02 19.04 -24.86
CA LEU A 1080 -19.99 20.08 -24.90
C LEU A 1080 -20.56 21.49 -25.16
N ASN A 1081 -21.60 21.62 -25.98
CA ASN A 1081 -22.29 22.90 -26.19
C ASN A 1081 -23.07 23.37 -24.95
N ASP A 1082 -23.47 22.43 -24.08
CA ASP A 1082 -24.12 22.66 -22.79
C ASP A 1082 -25.42 23.49 -22.93
N ALA A 1083 -26.27 23.10 -23.88
CA ALA A 1083 -27.56 23.75 -24.12
C ALA A 1083 -28.62 23.34 -23.07
N LEU A 1084 -29.61 24.21 -22.85
CA LEU A 1084 -30.71 23.92 -21.90
C LEU A 1084 -31.52 22.67 -22.30
N SER A 1085 -31.72 22.43 -23.59
CA SER A 1085 -32.39 21.23 -24.12
C SER A 1085 -31.60 19.96 -23.79
N THR A 1086 -30.27 20.01 -23.85
CA THR A 1086 -29.37 18.92 -23.47
C THR A 1086 -29.45 18.64 -21.97
N ARG A 1087 -29.42 19.68 -21.11
CA ARG A 1087 -29.56 19.50 -19.65
C ARG A 1087 -30.90 18.85 -19.28
N ARG A 1088 -32.00 19.25 -19.94
CA ARG A 1088 -33.32 18.60 -19.78
C ARG A 1088 -33.30 17.13 -20.23
N SER A 1089 -32.69 16.86 -21.39
CA SER A 1089 -32.56 15.51 -21.92
C SER A 1089 -31.77 14.59 -20.96
N VAL A 1090 -30.63 15.07 -20.45
CA VAL A 1090 -29.80 14.36 -19.46
C VAL A 1090 -30.58 14.14 -18.15
N THR A 1091 -31.36 15.12 -17.71
CA THR A 1091 -32.21 14.97 -16.50
C THR A 1091 -33.21 13.82 -16.64
N ILE A 1092 -33.90 13.71 -17.79
CA ILE A 1092 -34.91 12.68 -18.02
C ILE A 1092 -34.29 11.28 -18.02
N ILE A 1093 -33.19 11.07 -18.76
CA ILE A 1093 -32.53 9.76 -18.83
C ILE A 1093 -31.94 9.32 -17.48
N VAL A 1094 -31.41 10.28 -16.70
CA VAL A 1094 -30.91 10.00 -15.34
C VAL A 1094 -32.05 9.59 -14.41
N LEU A 1095 -33.21 10.27 -14.46
CA LEU A 1095 -34.38 9.89 -13.67
C LEU A 1095 -34.92 8.50 -14.06
N LEU A 1096 -34.93 8.17 -15.35
CA LEU A 1096 -35.31 6.84 -15.83
C LEU A 1096 -34.35 5.75 -15.33
N SER A 1097 -33.03 6.02 -15.31
CA SER A 1097 -32.02 5.12 -14.72
C SER A 1097 -32.28 4.88 -13.23
N TYR A 1098 -32.54 5.93 -12.44
CA TYR A 1098 -32.85 5.77 -11.01
C TYR A 1098 -34.16 5.04 -10.74
N ALA A 1099 -35.21 5.31 -11.53
CA ALA A 1099 -36.46 4.58 -11.43
C ALA A 1099 -36.24 3.08 -11.70
N SER A 1100 -35.44 2.73 -12.70
CA SER A 1100 -35.08 1.34 -12.99
C SER A 1100 -34.30 0.68 -11.85
N LYS A 1101 -33.33 1.39 -11.25
CA LYS A 1101 -32.59 0.89 -10.09
C LYS A 1101 -33.52 0.58 -8.91
N LEU A 1102 -34.54 1.40 -8.65
CA LEU A 1102 -35.53 1.12 -7.60
C LEU A 1102 -36.47 -0.04 -7.96
N VAL A 1103 -36.86 -0.18 -9.23
CA VAL A 1103 -37.64 -1.33 -9.73
C VAL A 1103 -36.91 -2.66 -9.51
N SER A 1104 -35.56 -2.66 -9.50
CA SER A 1104 -34.78 -3.87 -9.22
C SER A 1104 -35.14 -4.52 -7.87
N LEU A 1105 -35.60 -3.74 -6.88
CA LEU A 1105 -35.99 -4.22 -5.55
C LEU A 1105 -37.25 -5.11 -5.58
N ILE A 1106 -38.09 -5.01 -6.61
CA ILE A 1106 -39.28 -5.88 -6.76
C ILE A 1106 -38.86 -7.35 -6.89
N PHE A 1107 -37.73 -7.61 -7.54
CA PHE A 1107 -37.22 -8.97 -7.75
C PHE A 1107 -36.60 -9.58 -6.50
N LEU A 1108 -36.37 -8.80 -5.44
CA LEU A 1108 -35.74 -9.26 -4.20
C LEU A 1108 -36.50 -10.43 -3.55
N VAL A 1109 -37.81 -10.53 -3.77
CA VAL A 1109 -38.66 -11.65 -3.31
C VAL A 1109 -38.17 -13.02 -3.80
N LEU A 1110 -37.41 -13.06 -4.89
CA LEU A 1110 -36.84 -14.28 -5.47
C LEU A 1110 -35.53 -14.72 -4.80
N LEU A 1111 -34.89 -13.86 -4.02
CA LEU A 1111 -33.67 -14.18 -3.27
C LEU A 1111 -34.05 -14.77 -1.90
N PRO A 1112 -33.36 -15.79 -1.36
CA PRO A 1112 -33.54 -16.22 0.03
C PRO A 1112 -33.03 -15.18 1.05
N LYS A 1113 -33.50 -15.18 2.31
CA LYS A 1113 -33.05 -14.18 3.30
C LYS A 1113 -31.69 -14.50 3.91
N GLN A 1114 -31.31 -15.78 3.94
CA GLN A 1114 -30.05 -16.25 4.52
C GLN A 1114 -29.63 -17.66 4.03
N LYS A 1115 -28.36 -18.03 4.26
CA LYS A 1115 -27.77 -19.37 3.96
C LYS A 1115 -28.65 -20.55 4.39
N MET A 1116 -29.22 -20.52 5.59
CA MET A 1116 -30.06 -21.61 6.11
C MET A 1116 -31.33 -21.78 5.27
N GLU A 1117 -32.00 -20.69 4.90
CA GLU A 1117 -33.16 -20.74 4.02
C GLU A 1117 -32.81 -21.24 2.62
N THR A 1118 -31.62 -20.89 2.10
CA THR A 1118 -31.13 -21.43 0.83
C THR A 1118 -30.99 -22.96 0.88
N GLN A 1119 -30.47 -23.51 1.98
CA GLN A 1119 -30.36 -24.96 2.15
C GLN A 1119 -31.73 -25.64 2.31
N ILE A 1120 -32.68 -25.01 3.01
CA ILE A 1120 -34.06 -25.50 3.09
C ILE A 1120 -34.72 -25.52 1.71
N LEU A 1121 -34.54 -24.45 0.93
CA LEU A 1121 -35.04 -24.35 -0.43
C LEU A 1121 -34.41 -25.38 -1.37
N LYS A 1122 -33.11 -25.68 -1.20
CA LYS A 1122 -32.41 -26.71 -1.95
C LYS A 1122 -32.91 -28.13 -1.63
N ARG A 1123 -33.26 -28.40 -0.36
CA ARG A 1123 -33.75 -29.72 0.09
C ARG A 1123 -35.23 -29.95 -0.23
N ASN A 1124 -36.07 -28.94 -0.01
CA ASN A 1124 -37.53 -29.07 -0.06
C ASN A 1124 -38.15 -28.45 -1.32
N GLY A 1125 -37.35 -27.80 -2.17
CA GLY A 1125 -37.82 -27.11 -3.36
C GLY A 1125 -38.32 -28.06 -4.45
N HIS A 1126 -39.38 -27.64 -5.14
CA HIS A 1126 -39.95 -28.42 -6.23
C HIS A 1126 -39.06 -28.37 -7.48
N ARG A 1127 -39.14 -29.39 -8.34
CA ARG A 1127 -38.50 -29.39 -9.66
C ARG A 1127 -39.54 -29.02 -10.72
N SER A 1128 -39.22 -28.06 -11.58
CA SER A 1128 -40.09 -27.65 -12.68
C SER A 1128 -39.31 -27.60 -13.99
N ARG A 1129 -39.65 -28.49 -14.91
CA ARG A 1129 -39.02 -28.55 -16.23
C ARG A 1129 -39.29 -27.31 -17.07
N LEU A 1130 -40.54 -26.84 -17.08
CA LEU A 1130 -40.96 -25.67 -17.85
C LEU A 1130 -40.20 -24.40 -17.44
N ILE A 1131 -40.08 -24.14 -16.13
CA ILE A 1131 -39.39 -22.94 -15.62
C ILE A 1131 -37.88 -23.04 -15.88
N GLY A 1132 -37.30 -24.23 -15.75
CA GLY A 1132 -35.89 -24.47 -16.09
C GLY A 1132 -35.60 -24.21 -17.58
N GLU A 1133 -36.44 -24.70 -18.48
CA GLU A 1133 -36.31 -24.46 -19.93
C GLU A 1133 -36.49 -22.98 -20.30
N LEU A 1134 -37.49 -22.30 -19.71
CA LEU A 1134 -37.69 -20.86 -19.87
C LEU A 1134 -36.49 -20.05 -19.37
N THR A 1135 -35.87 -20.49 -18.28
CA THR A 1135 -34.68 -19.87 -17.70
C THR A 1135 -33.48 -19.91 -18.64
N ILE A 1136 -33.25 -21.06 -19.27
CA ILE A 1136 -32.21 -21.23 -20.28
C ILE A 1136 -32.52 -20.35 -21.51
N ALA A 1137 -33.78 -20.34 -21.96
CA ALA A 1137 -34.20 -19.61 -23.16
C ALA A 1137 -33.93 -18.10 -23.06
N TYR A 1138 -34.34 -17.43 -21.97
CA TYR A 1138 -34.09 -15.98 -21.86
C TYR A 1138 -32.61 -15.66 -21.64
N CYS A 1139 -31.84 -16.51 -20.95
CA CYS A 1139 -30.40 -16.31 -20.78
C CYS A 1139 -29.65 -16.41 -22.11
N LEU A 1140 -29.97 -17.43 -22.94
CA LEU A 1140 -29.38 -17.59 -24.26
C LEU A 1140 -29.77 -16.44 -25.20
N PHE A 1141 -31.03 -16.01 -25.17
CA PHE A 1141 -31.48 -14.85 -25.92
C PHE A 1141 -30.70 -13.59 -25.51
N ALA A 1142 -30.61 -13.32 -24.20
CA ALA A 1142 -29.89 -12.15 -23.69
C ALA A 1142 -28.40 -12.17 -24.04
N LEU A 1143 -27.76 -13.34 -24.02
CA LEU A 1143 -26.35 -13.50 -24.42
C LEU A 1143 -26.15 -13.23 -25.91
N ALA A 1144 -26.95 -13.86 -26.77
CA ALA A 1144 -26.88 -13.67 -28.22
C ALA A 1144 -27.17 -12.21 -28.60
N TRP A 1145 -28.22 -11.62 -28.02
CA TRP A 1145 -28.59 -10.22 -28.23
C TRP A 1145 -27.47 -9.28 -27.79
N SER A 1146 -26.95 -9.45 -26.57
CA SER A 1146 -25.89 -8.58 -26.04
C SER A 1146 -24.63 -8.64 -26.88
N LEU A 1147 -24.22 -9.84 -27.31
CA LEU A 1147 -23.04 -10.03 -28.14
C LEU A 1147 -23.22 -9.33 -29.50
N ILE A 1148 -24.32 -9.59 -30.19
CA ILE A 1148 -24.59 -9.02 -31.52
C ILE A 1148 -24.68 -7.48 -31.43
N VAL A 1149 -25.53 -6.95 -30.54
CA VAL A 1149 -25.79 -5.50 -30.49
C VAL A 1149 -24.58 -4.71 -30.02
N ASN A 1150 -23.83 -5.19 -29.01
CA ASN A 1150 -22.63 -4.46 -28.57
C ASN A 1150 -21.48 -4.57 -29.58
N LEU A 1151 -21.34 -5.68 -30.30
CA LEU A 1151 -20.33 -5.81 -31.37
C LEU A 1151 -20.65 -4.88 -32.55
N LEU A 1152 -21.91 -4.84 -32.98
CA LEU A 1152 -22.36 -3.91 -34.04
C LEU A 1152 -22.24 -2.44 -33.61
N GLY A 1153 -22.37 -2.14 -32.31
CA GLY A 1153 -22.24 -0.78 -31.78
C GLY A 1153 -20.84 -0.18 -31.86
N ILE A 1154 -19.82 -0.97 -32.19
CA ILE A 1154 -18.42 -0.52 -32.27
C ILE A 1154 -17.96 -0.23 -33.69
N PHE A 1155 -18.47 -0.94 -34.68
CA PHE A 1155 -18.04 -0.75 -36.06
C PHE A 1155 -18.75 0.44 -36.71
N GLU A 1156 -18.00 1.24 -37.45
CA GLU A 1156 -18.54 2.42 -38.12
C GLU A 1156 -19.64 2.09 -39.13
N SER A 1157 -19.54 0.94 -39.82
CA SER A 1157 -20.52 0.49 -40.79
C SER A 1157 -21.86 0.08 -40.17
N THR A 1158 -21.90 -0.27 -38.89
CA THR A 1158 -23.08 -0.87 -38.24
C THR A 1158 -23.58 -0.12 -37.01
N LYS A 1159 -22.80 0.85 -36.47
CA LYS A 1159 -23.19 1.71 -35.32
C LYS A 1159 -24.47 2.51 -35.56
N CYS A 1160 -24.81 2.79 -36.82
CA CYS A 1160 -25.99 3.58 -37.20
C CYS A 1160 -27.26 2.75 -37.39
N LEU A 1161 -27.23 1.42 -37.17
CA LEU A 1161 -28.41 0.57 -37.33
C LEU A 1161 -29.50 0.96 -36.30
N PRO A 1162 -30.79 0.99 -36.69
CA PRO A 1162 -31.87 1.49 -35.83
C PRO A 1162 -32.01 0.79 -34.46
N PHE A 1163 -31.60 -0.48 -34.39
CA PHE A 1163 -31.62 -1.30 -33.17
C PHE A 1163 -30.31 -1.28 -32.38
N VAL A 1164 -29.27 -0.61 -32.89
CA VAL A 1164 -27.93 -0.49 -32.28
C VAL A 1164 -27.70 0.90 -31.67
N GLY A 1165 -28.09 1.98 -32.38
CA GLY A 1165 -27.85 3.35 -31.95
C GLY A 1165 -28.39 4.39 -32.94
N ARG A 1166 -28.10 5.68 -32.69
CA ARG A 1166 -28.41 6.81 -33.59
C ARG A 1166 -27.11 7.46 -34.02
N CYS A 1167 -26.93 7.66 -35.33
CA CYS A 1167 -25.86 8.52 -35.86
C CYS A 1167 -26.42 9.91 -36.18
N HIS A 1168 -25.63 10.95 -35.91
CA HIS A 1168 -25.85 12.25 -36.54
C HIS A 1168 -25.56 12.09 -38.04
N VAL A 1169 -26.58 12.29 -38.87
CA VAL A 1169 -26.37 12.53 -40.30
C VAL A 1169 -25.64 13.87 -40.37
N LYS A 1170 -24.38 13.89 -40.85
CA LYS A 1170 -23.72 15.11 -41.31
C LYS A 1170 -24.57 15.58 -42.51
N ASN A 1171 -25.45 16.55 -42.29
CA ASN A 1171 -26.00 17.37 -43.38
C ASN A 1171 -25.05 18.53 -43.63
#